data_AF-A0AAU2MLN7-F1
#
_entry.id   AF-A0AAU2MLN7-F1
#
_cell.length_a   1.000
_cell.length_b   1.000
_cell.length_c   1.000
_cell.angle_alpha   90.00
_cell.angle_beta   90.00
_cell.angle_gamma   90.00
#
_symmetry.space_group_name_H-M   'P 1'
#
loop_
_entity.id
_entity.type
_entity.pdbx_description
1 polymer ?
#
loop_
_entity_poly.entity_id
_entity_poly.type
_entity_poly.pdbx_seq_one_letter_code
_entity_poly.pdbx_strand_id
1 'polypeptide(L)'
;MLGVNGVTGPLLTRLYGIDGSRKPAEGAFTLVLTRASVSRARGWPLLAALDTLLNRLPTGRHEPDGWSYLGADDLVAALRHLVARDPVPASAAPTSAVSTRPDESAPAHATRRHTLSWEAAGRCGTGARPLPARTLVITGPRCARALCAIVEAGVHCRLLAVDGDKDPQQAVGRVLRDTPEGFRHLRVVADLHSAPAWPAPPAADVLALQEAAFWAVRQSRDRIAAGGTVAVGVTAPFVGAEAAPHAHLFTGFVKSLAWELTGCTVRAVVGDSSEPPAVLAALEDELARPADGLPVVRHRGNTRFVQRLTENDPPVTGEDLPLAPRAVVVATGGARGITAACLLALARDVPLRLRLVGSSRPDEAPHDLLHTPDRELPAARARYITDQRTRTPRRPVGEISAAFDRLLHARESALTLRALSESCGAGQVHFHTCDVTDANAVRALADAVRDQEGHVDLLVNGAGLHHPGDITRKTLPGMRRIRDVKLSGYHHLRAAFTGALTPRLWCNFGSVTGVAAAHCGPVTVAALLAAPRDGVRIGIDIEHLASPPPPHLLRYALRPREGAALAERPATVQKEEFLTLWTAKEAIAKALGWSLLRALVDVEITLCPRLSLARLGQDPAPLGWHLLPLSLPGTPHTVTLVTHHRSHRPRRESTWTSPARPH
;
A
#
# COMPACT_ATOMS: atom_id res chain seq x y z
N MET A 1 9.09 10.91 10.43
CA MET A 1 9.04 10.40 9.05
C MET A 1 9.60 8.99 9.04
N LEU A 2 8.81 8.02 8.58
CA LEU A 2 9.23 6.64 8.40
C LEU A 2 9.33 6.41 6.89
N GLY A 3 10.53 6.17 6.37
CA GLY A 3 10.76 5.79 4.99
C GLY A 3 11.16 4.32 4.96
N VAL A 4 10.35 3.47 4.34
CA VAL A 4 10.69 2.05 4.15
C VAL A 4 10.80 1.82 2.66
N ASN A 5 11.98 1.44 2.17
CA ASN A 5 12.14 0.85 0.85
C ASN A 5 12.28 -0.66 1.02
N GLY A 6 11.19 -1.38 0.81
CA GLY A 6 11.17 -2.83 0.75
C GLY A 6 10.79 -3.28 -0.65
N VAL A 7 11.38 -4.39 -1.11
CA VAL A 7 11.13 -5.05 -2.40
C VAL A 7 11.79 -4.37 -3.60
N THR A 8 13.12 -4.21 -3.62
CA THR A 8 13.89 -3.85 -4.83
C THR A 8 13.98 -5.00 -5.83
N GLY A 9 12.82 -5.41 -6.35
CA GLY A 9 12.74 -6.43 -7.40
C GLY A 9 13.14 -5.88 -8.78
N PRO A 10 13.47 -6.76 -9.75
CA PRO A 10 13.75 -6.38 -11.14
C PRO A 10 12.64 -5.54 -11.80
N LEU A 11 11.42 -5.61 -11.28
CA LEU A 11 10.30 -4.79 -11.69
C LEU A 11 10.51 -3.31 -11.34
N LEU A 12 10.95 -3.00 -10.12
CA LEU A 12 11.17 -1.64 -9.66
C LEU A 12 12.42 -1.01 -10.30
N THR A 13 13.49 -1.77 -10.48
CA THR A 13 14.67 -1.32 -11.24
C THR A 13 14.31 -0.91 -12.67
N ARG A 14 13.49 -1.72 -13.36
CA ARG A 14 12.97 -1.42 -14.70
C ARG A 14 11.97 -0.27 -14.67
N LEU A 15 11.17 -0.15 -13.62
CA LEU A 15 10.20 0.92 -13.47
C LEU A 15 10.88 2.28 -13.33
N TYR A 16 11.94 2.38 -12.53
CA TYR A 16 12.70 3.61 -12.27
C TYR A 16 13.82 3.89 -13.28
N GLY A 17 14.00 3.05 -14.31
CA GLY A 17 15.03 3.26 -15.34
C GLY A 17 16.45 3.36 -14.76
N ILE A 18 16.77 2.57 -13.73
CA ILE A 18 18.13 2.59 -13.16
C ILE A 18 19.09 1.94 -14.15
N ASP A 19 19.90 2.76 -14.81
CA ASP A 19 21.01 2.29 -15.65
C ASP A 19 22.02 1.50 -14.81
N GLY A 20 22.70 0.52 -15.42
CA GLY A 20 23.58 -0.45 -14.75
C GLY A 20 24.76 0.14 -13.95
N SER A 21 24.91 1.46 -13.90
CA SER A 21 25.86 2.20 -13.07
C SER A 21 25.47 2.27 -11.57
N ARG A 22 24.20 2.04 -11.21
CA ARG A 22 23.71 2.11 -9.82
C ARG A 22 23.04 0.80 -9.39
N LYS A 23 23.32 0.32 -8.19
CA LYS A 23 22.72 -0.90 -7.64
C LYS A 23 21.54 -0.56 -6.72
N PRO A 24 20.32 -1.07 -6.98
CA PRO A 24 19.20 -0.85 -6.07
C PRO A 24 19.48 -1.50 -4.70
N ALA A 25 19.05 -0.85 -3.63
CA ALA A 25 19.24 -1.28 -2.24
C ALA A 25 17.94 -1.15 -1.43
N GLU A 26 17.73 -2.07 -0.49
CA GLU A 26 16.62 -2.05 0.46
C GLU A 26 17.05 -1.42 1.78
N GLY A 27 16.14 -0.75 2.46
CA GLY A 27 16.44 -0.11 3.72
C GLY A 27 15.22 0.46 4.42
N ALA A 28 15.27 0.46 5.75
CA ALA A 28 14.29 1.11 6.61
C ALA A 28 14.95 2.28 7.34
N PHE A 29 14.32 3.44 7.25
CA PHE A 29 14.84 4.72 7.68
C PHE A 29 13.80 5.43 8.54
N THR A 30 14.21 5.91 9.73
CA THR A 30 13.30 6.57 10.66
C THR A 30 13.92 7.85 11.17
N LEU A 31 13.20 8.96 10.99
CA LEU A 31 13.46 10.25 11.63
C LEU A 31 12.30 10.59 12.55
N VAL A 32 12.56 10.92 13.81
CA VAL A 32 11.53 11.35 14.76
C VAL A 32 11.56 12.88 14.82
N LEU A 33 10.56 13.51 14.21
CA LEU A 33 10.32 14.95 14.37
C LEU A 33 9.48 15.16 15.62
N THR A 34 9.95 15.99 16.54
CA THR A 34 9.25 16.29 17.79
C THR A 34 9.50 17.73 18.21
N ARG A 35 8.63 18.28 19.06
CA ARG A 35 8.88 19.59 19.68
C ARG A 35 10.06 19.47 20.64
N ALA A 36 10.92 20.49 20.69
CA ALA A 36 12.06 20.52 21.61
C ALA A 36 11.63 20.34 23.09
N SER A 37 10.45 20.84 23.46
CA SER A 37 9.85 20.61 24.79
C SER A 37 9.57 19.14 25.08
N VAL A 38 9.04 18.40 24.10
CA VAL A 38 8.77 16.96 24.20
C VAL A 38 10.08 16.18 24.25
N SER A 39 11.07 16.55 23.43
CA SER A 39 12.40 15.94 23.46
C SER A 39 13.05 16.06 24.84
N ARG A 40 13.04 17.27 25.42
CA ARG A 40 13.59 17.53 26.77
C ARG A 40 12.84 16.76 27.86
N ALA A 41 11.51 16.80 27.84
CA ALA A 41 10.70 16.07 28.83
C ALA A 41 10.88 14.54 28.75
N ARG A 42 11.31 14.02 27.60
CA ARG A 42 11.54 12.58 27.37
C ARG A 42 13.03 12.19 27.37
N GLY A 43 13.94 13.14 27.59
CA GLY A 43 15.39 12.92 27.53
C GLY A 43 15.89 12.47 26.16
N TRP A 44 15.19 12.79 25.07
CA TRP A 44 15.62 12.42 23.72
C TRP A 44 16.70 13.38 23.21
N PRO A 45 17.78 12.86 22.60
CA PRO A 45 18.80 13.71 22.00
C PRO A 45 18.22 14.45 20.79
N LEU A 46 18.31 15.78 20.80
CA LEU A 46 17.93 16.60 19.66
C LEU A 46 19.09 16.61 18.67
N LEU A 47 18.93 15.93 17.53
CA LEU A 47 19.97 15.81 16.51
C LEU A 47 20.16 17.12 15.71
N ALA A 48 19.06 17.77 15.34
CA ALA A 48 19.05 19.09 14.71
C ALA A 48 17.64 19.71 14.80
N ALA A 49 17.57 21.05 14.79
CA ALA A 49 16.32 21.72 14.46
C ALA A 49 15.99 21.51 12.97
N LEU A 50 14.70 21.34 12.64
CA LEU A 50 14.26 20.98 11.29
C LEU A 50 14.71 22.03 10.26
N ASP A 51 14.51 23.31 10.54
CA ASP A 51 14.88 24.41 9.62
C ASP A 51 16.39 24.41 9.36
N THR A 52 17.18 24.13 10.39
CA THR A 52 18.64 24.02 10.27
C THR A 52 19.08 22.80 9.46
N LEU A 53 18.38 21.67 9.58
CA LEU A 53 18.63 20.49 8.76
C LEU A 53 18.29 20.78 7.29
N LEU A 54 17.12 21.35 7.03
CA LEU A 54 16.66 21.68 5.68
C LEU A 54 17.60 22.66 4.97
N ASN A 55 18.09 23.69 5.66
CA ASN A 55 19.05 24.66 5.10
C ASN A 55 20.44 24.08 4.79
N ARG A 56 20.77 22.91 5.34
CA ARG A 56 22.08 22.25 5.15
C ARG A 56 22.07 21.14 4.13
N LEU A 57 20.89 20.65 3.75
CA LEU A 57 20.80 19.64 2.70
C LEU A 57 21.20 20.29 1.37
N PRO A 58 22.09 19.66 0.58
CA PRO A 58 22.44 20.20 -0.72
C PRO A 58 21.17 20.36 -1.57
N THR A 59 21.09 21.47 -2.29
CA THR A 59 19.93 21.82 -3.12
C THR A 59 19.89 21.04 -4.45
N GLY A 60 20.95 20.31 -4.78
CA GLY A 60 21.08 19.48 -5.97
C GLY A 60 20.89 17.97 -5.70
N ARG A 61 20.81 17.19 -6.78
CA ARG A 61 20.75 15.72 -6.73
C ARG A 61 21.96 15.18 -5.98
N HIS A 62 21.74 14.48 -4.86
CA HIS A 62 22.81 13.73 -4.22
C HIS A 62 23.09 12.50 -5.08
N GLU A 63 24.29 12.41 -5.68
CA GLU A 63 24.73 11.17 -6.32
C GLU A 63 25.14 10.20 -5.22
N PRO A 64 24.42 9.08 -5.03
CA PRO A 64 24.78 8.15 -3.98
C PRO A 64 25.96 7.26 -4.42
N ASP A 65 26.75 6.81 -3.43
CA ASP A 65 27.95 5.96 -3.59
C ASP A 65 27.64 4.55 -4.14
N GLY A 66 27.21 4.45 -5.39
CA GLY A 66 26.97 3.19 -6.11
C GLY A 66 25.69 2.42 -5.72
N TRP A 67 24.96 2.84 -4.68
CA TRP A 67 23.70 2.23 -4.22
C TRP A 67 22.54 3.23 -4.22
N SER A 68 21.35 2.84 -4.68
CA SER A 68 20.14 3.67 -4.63
C SER A 68 19.03 2.98 -3.84
N TYR A 69 18.51 3.65 -2.82
CA TYR A 69 17.32 3.30 -2.04
C TYR A 69 16.04 3.90 -2.65
N LEU A 70 16.10 4.30 -3.93
CA LEU A 70 14.99 4.85 -4.70
C LEU A 70 14.39 6.07 -3.97
N GLY A 71 13.09 6.04 -3.66
CA GLY A 71 12.38 7.12 -2.99
C GLY A 71 12.88 7.45 -1.57
N ALA A 72 13.85 6.72 -1.04
CA ALA A 72 14.50 7.01 0.24
C ALA A 72 15.91 7.61 0.12
N ASP A 73 16.45 7.86 -1.08
CA ASP A 73 17.81 8.37 -1.25
C ASP A 73 18.04 9.71 -0.54
N ASP A 74 17.09 10.64 -0.64
CA ASP A 74 17.18 11.96 0.03
C ASP A 74 17.11 11.83 1.56
N LEU A 75 16.33 10.86 2.06
CA LEU A 75 16.24 10.55 3.49
C LEU A 75 17.55 9.95 4.02
N VAL A 76 18.21 9.10 3.22
CA VAL A 76 19.54 8.56 3.54
C VAL A 76 20.60 9.65 3.53
N ALA A 77 20.55 10.56 2.55
CA ALA A 77 21.45 11.71 2.50
C ALA A 77 21.28 12.61 3.74
N ALA A 78 20.04 12.86 4.17
CA ALA A 78 19.75 13.62 5.38
C ALA A 78 20.25 12.91 6.65
N LEU A 79 20.07 11.60 6.76
CA LEU A 79 20.62 10.81 7.85
C LEU A 79 22.15 10.85 7.90
N ARG A 80 22.83 10.78 6.74
CA ARG A 80 24.30 10.90 6.67
C ARG A 80 24.77 12.26 7.19
N HIS A 81 24.10 13.34 6.80
CA HIS A 81 24.40 14.68 7.32
C HIS A 81 24.22 14.81 8.83
N LEU A 82 23.19 14.16 9.39
CA LEU A 82 22.92 14.18 10.83
C LEU A 82 23.94 13.35 11.62
N VAL A 83 24.42 12.23 11.07
CA VAL A 83 25.35 11.32 11.73
C VAL A 83 26.82 11.76 11.59
N ALA A 84 27.17 12.52 10.55
CA ALA A 84 28.52 13.03 10.33
C ALA A 84 28.94 14.19 11.26
N ARG A 85 28.09 14.62 12.22
CA ARG A 85 28.44 15.61 13.25
C ARG A 85 28.36 15.00 14.64
N ASP A 86 29.25 15.46 15.52
CA ASP A 86 29.09 15.26 16.96
C ASP A 86 27.82 15.95 17.48
N PRO A 87 27.09 15.33 18.42
CA PRO A 87 25.87 15.91 18.97
C PRO A 87 26.18 17.24 19.70
N VAL A 88 25.44 18.30 19.35
CA VAL A 88 25.50 19.56 20.10
C VAL A 88 24.96 19.32 21.52
N PRO A 89 25.68 19.69 22.59
CA PRO A 89 25.21 19.51 23.96
C PRO A 89 23.88 20.24 24.19
N ALA A 90 22.98 19.62 24.95
CA ALA A 90 21.62 20.09 25.19
C ALA A 90 21.51 21.44 25.97
N SER A 91 22.63 22.10 26.30
CA SER A 91 22.65 23.35 27.08
C SER A 91 22.89 24.63 26.26
N ALA A 92 23.09 24.56 24.95
CA ALA A 92 23.18 25.76 24.13
C ALA A 92 21.78 26.22 23.71
N ALA A 93 21.17 27.12 24.50
CA ALA A 93 20.06 27.91 24.00
C ALA A 93 20.54 28.72 22.77
N PRO A 94 19.78 28.75 21.66
CA PRO A 94 20.16 29.61 20.55
C PRO A 94 19.95 31.06 21.01
N THR A 95 21.04 31.77 21.24
CA THR A 95 21.04 33.23 21.23
C THR A 95 20.54 33.66 19.86
N SER A 96 19.65 34.66 19.87
CA SER A 96 19.09 35.32 18.70
C SER A 96 20.19 35.85 17.80
N ALA A 97 20.62 35.04 16.83
CA ALA A 97 21.39 35.50 15.69
C ALA A 97 20.41 36.00 14.64
N VAL A 98 20.52 37.30 14.37
CA VAL A 98 19.81 38.05 13.34
C VAL A 98 19.74 37.23 12.05
N SER A 99 18.52 37.01 11.56
CA SER A 99 18.24 36.43 10.26
C SER A 99 18.72 37.38 9.17
N THR A 100 19.93 37.18 8.67
CA THR A 100 20.30 37.65 7.34
C THR A 100 19.63 36.70 6.36
N ARG A 101 18.63 37.22 5.63
CA ARG A 101 17.95 36.52 4.53
C ARG A 101 18.99 35.89 3.59
N PRO A 102 18.97 34.56 3.39
CA PRO A 102 19.67 33.95 2.27
C PRO A 102 18.96 34.36 0.97
N ASP A 103 19.78 34.56 -0.05
CA ASP A 103 19.44 34.93 -1.43
C ASP A 103 18.29 34.10 -2.02
N GLU A 104 17.44 34.74 -2.84
CA GLU A 104 16.21 34.24 -3.47
C GLU A 104 16.48 33.22 -4.60
N SER A 105 17.18 32.12 -4.33
CA SER A 105 17.22 30.97 -5.25
C SER A 105 16.50 29.77 -4.64
N ALA A 106 15.32 29.46 -5.20
CA ALA A 106 14.32 28.42 -4.87
C ALA A 106 14.75 27.23 -3.96
N PRO A 107 13.91 26.84 -2.97
CA PRO A 107 14.19 25.70 -2.09
C PRO A 107 14.05 24.35 -2.83
N ALA A 108 15.07 23.50 -2.74
CA ALA A 108 15.06 22.16 -3.28
C ALA A 108 14.18 21.20 -2.46
N HIS A 109 13.20 20.58 -3.09
CA HIS A 109 12.18 19.76 -2.43
C HIS A 109 12.74 18.40 -1.94
N ALA A 110 12.51 18.06 -0.66
CA ALA A 110 12.84 16.76 -0.03
C ALA A 110 12.01 15.55 -0.54
N THR A 111 11.21 15.75 -1.59
CA THR A 111 10.33 14.76 -2.21
C THR A 111 10.35 14.97 -3.70
N ARG A 112 10.76 13.95 -4.46
CA ARG A 112 10.82 13.99 -5.92
C ARG A 112 9.51 13.54 -6.55
N ARG A 113 8.99 14.34 -7.48
CA ARG A 113 7.77 14.01 -8.21
C ARG A 113 8.11 12.96 -9.27
N HIS A 114 7.38 11.86 -9.24
CA HIS A 114 7.46 10.83 -10.27
C HIS A 114 6.11 10.72 -10.98
N THR A 115 6.11 10.56 -12.29
CA THR A 115 4.91 10.31 -13.08
C THR A 115 5.06 9.04 -13.89
N LEU A 116 3.95 8.35 -14.11
CA LEU A 116 3.95 7.26 -15.08
C LEU A 116 3.96 7.83 -16.49
N SER A 117 4.90 7.37 -17.31
CA SER A 117 5.02 7.69 -18.73
C SER A 117 4.84 6.43 -19.57
N TRP A 118 4.44 6.63 -20.82
CA TRP A 118 4.36 5.56 -21.82
C TRP A 118 5.50 5.73 -22.80
N GLU A 119 6.35 4.71 -22.89
CA GLU A 119 7.52 4.69 -23.77
C GLU A 119 7.33 3.67 -24.88
N ALA A 120 7.70 4.05 -26.11
CA ALA A 120 7.67 3.13 -27.24
C ALA A 120 8.70 2.03 -27.03
N ALA A 121 8.27 0.77 -27.13
CA ALA A 121 9.07 -0.41 -26.87
C ALA A 121 9.01 -1.41 -28.04
N GLY A 122 9.02 -0.88 -29.27
CA GLY A 122 9.04 -1.65 -30.51
C GLY A 122 7.68 -1.78 -31.20
N ARG A 123 7.58 -2.75 -32.12
CA ARG A 123 6.37 -3.04 -32.87
C ARG A 123 5.47 -4.03 -32.13
N CYS A 124 4.17 -3.96 -32.42
CA CYS A 124 3.22 -4.98 -31.98
C CYS A 124 3.61 -6.36 -32.53
N GLY A 125 3.30 -7.42 -31.78
CA GLY A 125 3.43 -8.79 -32.28
C GLY A 125 2.46 -9.06 -33.43
N THR A 126 2.81 -10.02 -34.29
CA THR A 126 2.01 -10.44 -35.46
C THR A 126 1.31 -11.78 -35.24
N GLY A 127 1.40 -12.36 -34.04
CA GLY A 127 1.26 -13.78 -33.81
C GLY A 127 -0.17 -14.26 -33.60
N ALA A 128 -0.56 -15.29 -34.37
CA ALA A 128 -1.68 -16.17 -34.06
C ALA A 128 -1.17 -17.33 -33.19
N ARG A 129 -0.97 -17.08 -31.90
CA ARG A 129 -0.61 -18.14 -30.94
C ARG A 129 -1.87 -18.88 -30.48
N PRO A 130 -1.88 -20.22 -30.42
CA PRO A 130 -3.02 -20.96 -29.89
C PRO A 130 -3.15 -20.73 -28.38
N LEU A 131 -4.38 -20.80 -27.87
CA LEU A 131 -4.63 -20.76 -26.44
C LEU A 131 -4.00 -21.99 -25.76
N PRO A 132 -3.32 -21.82 -24.62
CA PRO A 132 -2.88 -22.96 -23.81
C PRO A 132 -4.06 -23.85 -23.42
N ALA A 133 -3.81 -25.16 -23.30
CA ALA A 133 -4.85 -26.08 -22.85
C ALA A 133 -5.41 -25.66 -21.48
N ARG A 134 -6.70 -25.87 -21.25
CA ARG A 134 -7.37 -25.53 -19.98
C ARG A 134 -7.36 -24.02 -19.69
N THR A 135 -7.65 -23.24 -20.73
CA THR A 135 -7.88 -21.79 -20.64
C THR A 135 -9.37 -21.48 -20.48
N LEU A 136 -9.72 -20.67 -19.47
CA LEU A 136 -11.03 -20.04 -19.39
C LEU A 136 -10.94 -18.61 -19.92
N VAL A 137 -11.74 -18.31 -20.95
CA VAL A 137 -11.90 -16.98 -21.53
C VAL A 137 -13.20 -16.37 -21.01
N ILE A 138 -13.11 -15.22 -20.33
CA ILE A 138 -14.23 -14.48 -19.76
C ILE A 138 -14.38 -13.17 -20.53
N THR A 139 -15.59 -12.88 -21.01
CA THR A 139 -15.80 -11.74 -21.91
C THR A 139 -17.25 -11.26 -21.87
N GLY A 140 -17.53 -10.09 -22.46
CA GLY A 140 -18.90 -9.63 -22.72
C GLY A 140 -19.56 -10.36 -23.90
N PRO A 141 -20.90 -10.31 -24.05
CA PRO A 141 -21.65 -11.07 -25.07
C PRO A 141 -21.25 -10.76 -26.52
N ARG A 142 -20.90 -9.50 -26.82
CA ARG A 142 -20.45 -9.10 -28.16
C ARG A 142 -19.15 -9.81 -28.55
N CYS A 143 -18.14 -9.72 -27.69
CA CYS A 143 -16.85 -10.37 -27.90
C CYS A 143 -16.95 -11.89 -27.89
N ALA A 144 -17.88 -12.47 -27.12
CA ALA A 144 -18.09 -13.92 -27.09
C ALA A 144 -18.37 -14.50 -28.49
N ARG A 145 -19.21 -13.82 -29.28
CA ARG A 145 -19.51 -14.24 -30.66
C ARG A 145 -18.25 -14.26 -31.54
N ALA A 146 -17.38 -13.25 -31.40
CA ALA A 146 -16.15 -13.15 -32.18
C ALA A 146 -15.06 -14.14 -31.75
N LEU A 147 -15.07 -14.57 -30.47
CA LEU A 147 -14.04 -15.44 -29.90
C LEU A 147 -14.43 -16.93 -29.88
N CYS A 148 -15.70 -17.27 -30.11
CA CYS A 148 -16.24 -18.63 -29.97
C CYS A 148 -15.39 -19.68 -30.71
N ALA A 149 -15.17 -19.50 -32.01
CA ALA A 149 -14.40 -20.43 -32.83
C ALA A 149 -12.94 -20.60 -32.36
N ILE A 150 -12.30 -19.52 -31.89
CA ILE A 150 -10.91 -19.56 -31.38
C ILE A 150 -10.86 -20.39 -30.09
N VAL A 151 -11.84 -20.21 -29.21
CA VAL A 151 -11.88 -20.91 -27.92
C VAL A 151 -12.27 -22.38 -28.10
N GLU A 152 -13.22 -22.69 -28.99
CA GLU A 152 -13.64 -24.06 -29.30
C GLU A 152 -12.54 -24.89 -29.98
N ALA A 153 -11.65 -24.25 -30.74
CA ALA A 153 -10.46 -24.90 -31.29
C ALA A 153 -9.40 -25.26 -30.22
N GLY A 154 -9.49 -24.69 -29.01
CA GLY A 154 -8.54 -24.88 -27.92
C GLY A 154 -8.83 -26.14 -27.09
N VAL A 155 -7.76 -26.86 -26.71
CA VAL A 155 -7.87 -28.10 -25.93
C VAL A 155 -8.37 -27.80 -24.50
N HIS A 156 -9.53 -28.34 -24.12
CA HIS A 156 -10.20 -28.08 -22.83
C HIS A 156 -10.38 -26.59 -22.52
N CYS A 157 -10.52 -25.75 -23.54
CA CYS A 157 -10.78 -24.34 -23.35
C CYS A 157 -12.29 -24.08 -23.19
N ARG A 158 -12.66 -23.06 -22.42
CA ARG A 158 -14.07 -22.68 -22.20
C ARG A 158 -14.25 -21.19 -22.36
N LEU A 159 -15.36 -20.80 -22.97
CA LEU A 159 -15.79 -19.41 -23.11
C LEU A 159 -16.93 -19.13 -22.14
N LEU A 160 -16.81 -18.04 -21.38
CA LEU A 160 -17.84 -17.52 -20.48
C LEU A 160 -18.20 -16.09 -20.90
N ALA A 161 -19.42 -15.92 -21.39
CA ALA A 161 -20.01 -14.61 -21.62
C ALA A 161 -20.72 -14.11 -20.35
N VAL A 162 -20.40 -12.91 -19.91
CA VAL A 162 -21.01 -12.25 -18.73
C VAL A 162 -21.60 -10.91 -19.15
N ASP A 163 -22.83 -10.65 -18.73
CA ASP A 163 -23.56 -9.40 -18.91
C ASP A 163 -23.95 -8.83 -17.55
N GLY A 164 -24.48 -7.59 -17.53
CA GLY A 164 -24.88 -6.87 -16.33
C GLY A 164 -26.09 -7.44 -15.60
N ASP A 165 -26.87 -8.32 -16.25
CA ASP A 165 -28.10 -8.89 -15.69
C ASP A 165 -27.84 -10.18 -14.88
N LYS A 166 -26.71 -10.85 -15.12
CA LYS A 166 -26.32 -12.09 -14.45
C LYS A 166 -25.42 -11.83 -13.26
N ASP A 167 -25.61 -12.61 -12.20
CA ASP A 167 -24.68 -12.64 -11.07
C ASP A 167 -23.32 -13.24 -11.52
N PRO A 168 -22.22 -12.44 -11.55
CA PRO A 168 -20.91 -12.91 -11.99
C PRO A 168 -20.39 -14.09 -11.17
N GLN A 169 -20.72 -14.14 -9.87
CA GLN A 169 -20.28 -15.21 -8.98
C GLN A 169 -20.96 -16.54 -9.34
N GLN A 170 -22.25 -16.51 -9.66
CA GLN A 170 -22.99 -17.71 -10.10
C GLN A 170 -22.53 -18.18 -11.47
N ALA A 171 -22.33 -17.25 -12.41
CA ALA A 171 -21.90 -17.55 -13.77
C ALA A 171 -20.54 -18.27 -13.79
N VAL A 172 -19.54 -17.71 -13.10
CA VAL A 172 -18.22 -18.34 -12.94
C VAL A 172 -18.32 -19.65 -12.16
N GLY A 173 -19.11 -19.69 -11.08
CA GLY A 173 -19.29 -20.90 -10.28
C GLY A 173 -19.87 -22.07 -11.07
N ARG A 174 -20.76 -21.81 -12.03
CA ARG A 174 -21.33 -22.83 -12.91
C ARG A 174 -20.26 -23.42 -13.83
N VAL A 175 -19.50 -22.58 -14.53
CA VAL A 175 -18.42 -23.03 -15.43
C VAL A 175 -17.35 -23.83 -14.69
N LEU A 176 -16.99 -23.44 -13.46
CA LEU A 176 -16.02 -24.19 -12.65
C LEU A 176 -16.56 -25.55 -12.19
N ARG A 177 -17.86 -25.70 -11.93
CA ARG A 177 -18.46 -27.01 -11.59
C ARG A 177 -18.53 -27.92 -12.81
N ASP A 178 -18.81 -27.37 -13.98
CA ASP A 178 -18.90 -28.10 -15.25
C ASP A 178 -17.51 -28.49 -15.80
N THR A 179 -16.43 -28.15 -15.10
CA THR A 179 -15.04 -28.43 -15.47
C THR A 179 -14.24 -28.80 -14.22
N PRO A 180 -14.44 -30.00 -13.64
CA PRO A 180 -13.86 -30.41 -12.35
C PRO A 180 -12.33 -30.38 -12.31
N GLU A 181 -11.70 -30.64 -13.45
CA GLU A 181 -10.25 -30.52 -13.63
C GLU A 181 -9.78 -29.09 -13.33
N GLY A 182 -10.58 -28.08 -13.69
CA GLY A 182 -10.32 -26.66 -13.49
C GLY A 182 -9.33 -26.06 -14.48
N PHE A 183 -9.19 -24.74 -14.42
CA PHE A 183 -8.37 -23.96 -15.35
C PHE A 183 -7.00 -23.60 -14.76
N ARG A 184 -5.97 -23.63 -15.59
CA ARG A 184 -4.62 -23.14 -15.26
C ARG A 184 -4.35 -21.75 -15.86
N HIS A 185 -5.11 -21.38 -16.88
CA HIS A 185 -4.94 -20.14 -17.60
C HIS A 185 -6.28 -19.38 -17.64
N LEU A 186 -6.24 -18.07 -17.40
CA LEU A 186 -7.40 -17.19 -17.53
C LEU A 186 -7.12 -16.09 -18.55
N ARG A 187 -8.12 -15.81 -19.39
CA ARG A 187 -8.16 -14.65 -20.29
C ARG A 187 -9.40 -13.84 -20.00
N VAL A 188 -9.24 -12.54 -19.93
CA VAL A 188 -10.36 -11.60 -19.85
C VAL A 188 -10.28 -10.72 -21.09
N VAL A 189 -11.35 -10.64 -21.88
CA VAL A 189 -11.41 -9.75 -23.04
C VAL A 189 -12.54 -8.75 -22.83
N ALA A 190 -12.18 -7.47 -22.73
CA ALA A 190 -13.12 -6.38 -22.48
C ALA A 190 -13.29 -5.49 -23.72
N ASP A 191 -14.52 -5.05 -23.95
CA ASP A 191 -14.86 -4.08 -24.99
C ASP A 191 -15.30 -2.75 -24.39
N LEU A 192 -14.50 -1.72 -24.64
CA LEU A 192 -14.78 -0.35 -24.23
C LEU A 192 -15.18 0.55 -25.40
N HIS A 193 -15.20 0.05 -26.65
CA HIS A 193 -15.78 0.79 -27.77
C HIS A 193 -17.30 0.83 -27.70
N SER A 194 -17.94 -0.19 -27.11
CA SER A 194 -19.38 -0.19 -26.84
C SER A 194 -19.75 0.40 -25.48
N ALA A 195 -18.77 0.77 -24.64
CA ALA A 195 -19.02 1.35 -23.33
C ALA A 195 -19.35 2.85 -23.45
N PRO A 196 -20.11 3.43 -22.50
CA PRO A 196 -20.30 4.87 -22.42
C PRO A 196 -18.96 5.61 -22.42
N ALA A 197 -18.85 6.64 -23.26
CA ALA A 197 -17.64 7.44 -23.34
C ALA A 197 -17.39 8.17 -22.01
N TRP A 198 -16.14 8.22 -21.58
CA TRP A 198 -15.75 9.05 -20.44
C TRP A 198 -16.17 10.50 -20.69
N PRO A 199 -16.77 11.20 -19.71
CA PRO A 199 -16.82 10.89 -18.28
C PRO A 199 -18.10 10.21 -17.76
N ALA A 200 -18.91 9.60 -18.63
CA ALA A 200 -20.03 8.78 -18.20
C ALA A 200 -19.55 7.58 -17.35
N PRO A 201 -20.36 7.08 -16.40
CA PRO A 201 -20.01 5.90 -15.62
C PRO A 201 -19.89 4.64 -16.49
N PRO A 202 -19.10 3.64 -16.06
CA PRO A 202 -19.02 2.38 -16.77
C PRO A 202 -20.38 1.66 -16.77
N ALA A 203 -20.70 1.01 -17.89
CA ALA A 203 -21.91 0.19 -18.00
C ALA A 203 -21.85 -1.02 -17.06
N ALA A 204 -23.03 -1.54 -16.69
CA ALA A 204 -23.15 -2.73 -15.84
C ALA A 204 -22.36 -3.93 -16.38
N ASP A 205 -22.35 -4.13 -17.71
CA ASP A 205 -21.59 -5.20 -18.37
C ASP A 205 -20.08 -5.13 -18.10
N VAL A 206 -19.51 -3.92 -18.09
CA VAL A 206 -18.06 -3.72 -17.83
C VAL A 206 -17.74 -4.08 -16.38
N LEU A 207 -18.61 -3.70 -15.44
CA LEU A 207 -18.45 -4.03 -14.03
C LEU A 207 -18.65 -5.53 -13.80
N ALA A 208 -19.66 -6.15 -14.40
CA ALA A 208 -19.92 -7.57 -14.30
C ALA A 208 -18.75 -8.42 -14.84
N LEU A 209 -18.13 -7.99 -15.94
CA LEU A 209 -16.93 -8.63 -16.48
C LEU A 209 -15.74 -8.53 -15.52
N GLN A 210 -15.49 -7.35 -14.94
CA GLN A 210 -14.43 -7.15 -13.96
C GLN A 210 -14.64 -8.01 -12.69
N GLU A 211 -15.89 -8.13 -12.27
CA GLU A 211 -16.31 -8.94 -11.12
C GLU A 211 -16.17 -10.45 -11.39
N ALA A 212 -16.54 -10.90 -12.60
CA ALA A 212 -16.32 -12.28 -13.03
C ALA A 212 -14.83 -12.62 -13.09
N ALA A 213 -14.00 -11.72 -13.63
CA ALA A 213 -12.55 -11.87 -13.65
C ALA A 213 -11.96 -12.00 -12.24
N PHE A 214 -12.34 -11.10 -11.33
CA PHE A 214 -11.95 -11.17 -9.92
C PHE A 214 -12.33 -12.51 -9.29
N TRP A 215 -13.59 -12.95 -9.47
CA TRP A 215 -14.07 -14.17 -8.87
C TRP A 215 -13.42 -15.43 -9.46
N ALA A 216 -13.18 -15.46 -10.77
CA ALA A 216 -12.51 -16.58 -11.43
C ALA A 216 -11.05 -16.75 -10.97
N VAL A 217 -10.30 -15.64 -10.86
CA VAL A 217 -8.93 -15.68 -10.32
C VAL A 217 -8.95 -16.13 -8.87
N ARG A 218 -9.87 -15.61 -8.06
CA ARG A 218 -10.02 -16.02 -6.65
C ARG A 218 -10.26 -17.53 -6.51
N GLN A 219 -11.19 -18.09 -7.27
CA GLN A 219 -11.56 -19.51 -7.20
C GLN A 219 -10.51 -20.45 -7.78
N SER A 220 -9.69 -19.95 -8.71
CA SER A 220 -8.67 -20.74 -9.41
C SER A 220 -7.25 -20.43 -8.94
N ARG A 221 -7.09 -19.65 -7.85
CA ARG A 221 -5.83 -19.04 -7.39
C ARG A 221 -4.70 -20.06 -7.33
N ASP A 222 -4.90 -21.18 -6.64
CA ASP A 222 -3.83 -22.16 -6.41
C ASP A 222 -3.42 -22.89 -7.69
N ARG A 223 -4.39 -23.22 -8.55
CA ARG A 223 -4.11 -23.85 -9.86
C ARG A 223 -3.33 -22.93 -10.79
N ILE A 224 -3.69 -21.65 -10.80
CA ILE A 224 -3.05 -20.61 -11.60
C ILE A 224 -1.65 -20.30 -11.06
N ALA A 225 -1.49 -20.24 -9.74
CA ALA A 225 -0.18 -19.99 -9.11
C ALA A 225 0.82 -21.13 -9.36
N ALA A 226 0.36 -22.32 -9.75
CA ALA A 226 1.20 -23.46 -10.11
C ALA A 226 1.68 -23.40 -11.58
N GLY A 227 2.27 -22.28 -12.00
CA GLY A 227 2.85 -22.09 -13.34
C GLY A 227 1.86 -21.66 -14.43
N GLY A 228 0.69 -21.16 -14.05
CA GLY A 228 -0.35 -20.69 -14.95
C GLY A 228 -0.14 -19.28 -15.48
N THR A 229 -1.17 -18.74 -16.13
CA THR A 229 -1.16 -17.38 -16.68
C THR A 229 -2.50 -16.68 -16.48
N VAL A 230 -2.50 -15.40 -16.14
CA VAL A 230 -3.69 -14.54 -16.11
C VAL A 230 -3.46 -13.35 -17.01
N ALA A 231 -4.34 -13.13 -17.98
CA ALA A 231 -4.14 -12.04 -18.91
C ALA A 231 -5.43 -11.30 -19.24
N VAL A 232 -5.35 -9.98 -19.38
CA VAL A 232 -6.50 -9.12 -19.68
C VAL A 232 -6.24 -8.30 -20.94
N GLY A 233 -7.03 -8.55 -21.98
CA GLY A 233 -7.07 -7.77 -23.20
C GLY A 233 -8.22 -6.77 -23.15
N VAL A 234 -7.96 -5.50 -23.42
CA VAL A 234 -8.98 -4.45 -23.46
C VAL A 234 -8.94 -3.80 -24.83
N THR A 235 -10.02 -3.93 -25.60
CA THR A 235 -10.26 -3.10 -26.79
C THR A 235 -10.78 -1.74 -26.30
N ALA A 236 -10.08 -0.65 -26.61
CA ALA A 236 -10.40 0.66 -26.05
C ALA A 236 -10.23 1.78 -27.08
N PRO A 237 -11.14 2.76 -27.12
CA PRO A 237 -10.89 3.99 -27.84
C PRO A 237 -9.77 4.79 -27.14
N PHE A 238 -9.00 5.51 -27.95
CA PHE A 238 -7.94 6.41 -27.49
C PHE A 238 -8.28 7.85 -27.83
N VAL A 239 -8.00 8.76 -26.89
CA VAL A 239 -7.99 10.21 -27.12
C VAL A 239 -6.54 10.67 -26.99
N GLY A 240 -5.92 11.02 -28.11
CA GLY A 240 -4.47 11.24 -28.14
C GLY A 240 -3.71 9.98 -27.75
N ALA A 241 -2.86 10.07 -26.72
CA ALA A 241 -2.11 8.93 -26.19
C ALA A 241 -2.85 8.15 -25.09
N GLU A 242 -4.01 8.65 -24.63
CA GLU A 242 -4.71 8.06 -23.48
C GLU A 242 -5.83 7.13 -23.91
N ALA A 243 -5.79 5.91 -23.39
CA ALA A 243 -6.89 4.95 -23.52
C ALA A 243 -8.08 5.38 -22.64
N ALA A 244 -9.28 4.95 -23.01
CA ALA A 244 -10.49 5.16 -22.21
C ALA A 244 -10.26 4.85 -20.72
N PRO A 245 -10.56 5.78 -19.79
CA PRO A 245 -10.30 5.60 -18.35
C PRO A 245 -10.88 4.32 -17.74
N HIS A 246 -11.99 3.80 -18.28
CA HIS A 246 -12.59 2.52 -17.87
C HIS A 246 -11.61 1.33 -17.97
N ALA A 247 -10.58 1.39 -18.82
CA ALA A 247 -9.55 0.37 -18.90
C ALA A 247 -8.82 0.15 -17.56
N HIS A 248 -8.77 1.17 -16.69
CA HIS A 248 -8.10 1.09 -15.39
C HIS A 248 -8.79 0.14 -14.40
N LEU A 249 -10.07 -0.20 -14.60
CA LEU A 249 -10.76 -1.25 -13.86
C LEU A 249 -10.05 -2.61 -13.97
N PHE A 250 -9.43 -2.85 -15.14
CA PHE A 250 -8.74 -4.09 -15.48
C PHE A 250 -7.24 -3.98 -15.25
N THR A 251 -6.61 -2.88 -15.66
CA THR A 251 -5.14 -2.75 -15.54
C THR A 251 -4.68 -2.65 -14.09
N GLY A 252 -5.44 -1.98 -13.21
CA GLY A 252 -5.15 -1.92 -11.77
C GLY A 252 -5.28 -3.29 -11.08
N PHE A 253 -6.27 -4.07 -11.51
CA PHE A 253 -6.45 -5.46 -11.07
C PHE A 253 -5.25 -6.33 -11.47
N VAL A 254 -4.81 -6.26 -12.74
CA VAL A 254 -3.63 -6.98 -13.24
C VAL A 254 -2.34 -6.58 -12.52
N LYS A 255 -2.12 -5.29 -12.28
CA LYS A 255 -0.97 -4.80 -11.52
C LYS A 255 -0.92 -5.43 -10.13
N SER A 256 -2.06 -5.53 -9.46
CA SER A 256 -2.14 -6.14 -8.12
C SER A 256 -1.86 -7.65 -8.15
N LEU A 257 -2.45 -8.36 -9.11
CA LEU A 257 -2.24 -9.81 -9.29
C LEU A 257 -0.79 -10.18 -9.59
N ALA A 258 -0.05 -9.35 -10.35
CA ALA A 258 1.34 -9.61 -10.68
C ALA A 258 2.26 -9.68 -9.45
N TRP A 259 1.90 -9.01 -8.35
CA TRP A 259 2.61 -9.12 -7.07
C TRP A 259 2.15 -10.30 -6.23
N GLU A 260 0.86 -10.63 -6.29
CA GLU A 260 0.28 -11.66 -5.45
C GLU A 260 0.52 -13.08 -5.98
N LEU A 261 0.49 -13.25 -7.31
CA LEU A 261 0.61 -14.55 -7.98
C LEU A 261 2.03 -14.77 -8.51
N THR A 262 3.01 -14.89 -7.63
CA THR A 262 4.44 -14.98 -7.99
C THR A 262 4.82 -16.18 -8.87
N GLY A 263 4.03 -17.26 -8.84
CA GLY A 263 4.18 -18.43 -9.73
C GLY A 263 3.36 -18.37 -11.02
N CYS A 264 2.75 -17.22 -11.34
CA CYS A 264 1.89 -17.00 -12.49
C CYS A 264 2.44 -15.86 -13.35
N THR A 265 2.35 -16.01 -14.68
CA THR A 265 2.60 -14.87 -15.58
C THR A 265 1.33 -14.04 -15.71
N VAL A 266 1.40 -12.77 -15.28
CA VAL A 266 0.27 -11.84 -15.34
C VAL A 266 0.53 -10.69 -16.30
N ARG A 267 -0.39 -10.43 -17.25
CA ARG A 267 -0.27 -9.37 -18.26
C ARG A 267 -1.59 -8.67 -18.58
N ALA A 268 -1.51 -7.44 -19.06
CA ALA A 268 -2.62 -6.73 -19.68
C ALA A 268 -2.16 -6.04 -20.96
N VAL A 269 -3.01 -6.09 -21.98
CA VAL A 269 -2.88 -5.33 -23.22
C VAL A 269 -4.09 -4.42 -23.36
N VAL A 270 -3.85 -3.13 -23.54
CA VAL A 270 -4.89 -2.17 -23.93
C VAL A 270 -4.62 -1.76 -25.38
N GLY A 271 -5.48 -2.21 -26.30
CA GLY A 271 -5.32 -2.04 -27.74
C GLY A 271 -6.37 -1.10 -28.33
N ASP A 272 -5.99 -0.35 -29.36
CA ASP A 272 -6.90 0.51 -30.16
C ASP A 272 -7.69 -0.24 -31.22
N SER A 273 -7.36 -1.51 -31.47
CA SER A 273 -8.15 -2.41 -32.30
C SER A 273 -9.54 -2.64 -31.72
N SER A 274 -10.58 -2.43 -32.53
CA SER A 274 -11.96 -2.77 -32.20
C SER A 274 -12.27 -4.27 -32.31
N GLU A 275 -11.36 -5.06 -32.89
CA GLU A 275 -11.53 -6.49 -33.11
C GLU A 275 -11.06 -7.31 -31.90
N PRO A 276 -11.97 -8.01 -31.18
CA PRO A 276 -11.59 -8.82 -30.02
C PRO A 276 -10.57 -9.93 -30.32
N PRO A 277 -10.65 -10.66 -31.47
CA PRO A 277 -9.63 -11.63 -31.84
C PRO A 277 -8.22 -11.04 -31.95
N ALA A 278 -8.08 -9.82 -32.48
CA ALA A 278 -6.78 -9.16 -32.63
C ALA A 278 -6.17 -8.79 -31.27
N VAL A 279 -6.99 -8.32 -30.32
CA VAL A 279 -6.53 -8.04 -28.95
C VAL A 279 -6.18 -9.32 -28.19
N LEU A 280 -6.94 -10.42 -28.39
CA LEU A 280 -6.60 -11.71 -27.80
C LEU A 280 -5.26 -12.26 -28.36
N ALA A 281 -5.06 -12.18 -29.68
CA ALA A 281 -3.80 -12.57 -30.31
C ALA A 281 -2.60 -11.77 -29.76
N ALA A 282 -2.76 -10.45 -29.68
CA ALA A 282 -1.76 -9.56 -29.09
C ALA A 282 -1.46 -9.88 -27.62
N LEU A 283 -2.48 -10.30 -26.86
CA LEU A 283 -2.33 -10.71 -25.46
C LEU A 283 -1.49 -11.99 -25.32
N GLU A 284 -1.70 -13.00 -26.18
CA GLU A 284 -0.86 -14.21 -26.18
C GLU A 284 0.57 -13.92 -26.58
N ASP A 285 0.79 -13.01 -27.53
CA ASP A 285 2.13 -12.56 -27.89
C ASP A 285 2.85 -11.90 -26.70
N GLU A 286 2.17 -11.03 -25.95
CA GLU A 286 2.77 -10.39 -24.77
C GLU A 286 3.02 -11.33 -23.60
N LEU A 287 2.21 -12.38 -23.46
CA LEU A 287 2.48 -13.44 -22.50
C LEU A 287 3.75 -14.23 -22.82
N ALA A 288 4.09 -14.35 -24.11
CA ALA A 288 5.31 -15.02 -24.55
C ALA A 288 6.56 -14.14 -24.47
N ARG A 289 6.41 -12.82 -24.23
CA ARG A 289 7.54 -11.91 -24.10
C ARG A 289 8.11 -11.88 -22.69
N PRO A 290 9.43 -11.60 -22.56
CA PRO A 290 10.02 -11.25 -21.28
C PRO A 290 9.28 -10.07 -20.62
N ALA A 291 9.25 -10.06 -19.30
CA ALA A 291 8.71 -8.93 -18.57
C ALA A 291 9.43 -7.63 -18.96
N ASP A 292 8.68 -6.54 -19.02
CA ASP A 292 9.22 -5.25 -19.44
C ASP A 292 8.46 -4.11 -18.77
N GLY A 293 8.92 -3.70 -17.58
CA GLY A 293 8.20 -2.76 -16.72
C GLY A 293 6.94 -3.37 -16.09
N LEU A 294 5.95 -2.51 -15.84
CA LEU A 294 4.66 -2.94 -15.28
C LEU A 294 3.98 -3.99 -16.18
N PRO A 295 3.10 -4.85 -15.61
CA PRO A 295 2.43 -5.92 -16.35
C PRO A 295 1.36 -5.40 -17.33
N VAL A 296 1.45 -4.16 -17.79
CA VAL A 296 0.45 -3.50 -18.63
C VAL A 296 1.17 -2.85 -19.81
N VAL A 297 0.71 -3.17 -21.01
CA VAL A 297 1.19 -2.53 -22.25
C VAL A 297 0.04 -1.90 -23.02
N ARG A 298 0.35 -0.90 -23.83
CA ARG A 298 -0.58 -0.32 -24.79
C ARG A 298 -0.14 -0.68 -26.20
N HIS A 299 -1.07 -1.11 -27.04
CA HIS A 299 -0.86 -1.27 -28.47
C HIS A 299 -1.66 -0.18 -29.19
N ARG A 300 -0.97 0.64 -29.98
CA ARG A 300 -1.59 1.70 -30.76
C ARG A 300 -1.01 1.69 -32.17
N GLY A 301 -1.86 1.49 -33.16
CA GLY A 301 -1.45 1.12 -34.51
C GLY A 301 -0.53 -0.11 -34.45
N ASN A 302 0.66 0.00 -35.06
CA ASN A 302 1.67 -1.05 -35.03
C ASN A 302 2.76 -0.82 -33.96
N THR A 303 2.53 0.07 -32.99
CA THR A 303 3.52 0.42 -31.96
C THR A 303 3.10 -0.10 -30.59
N ARG A 304 4.05 -0.76 -29.94
CA ARG A 304 3.94 -1.26 -28.56
C ARG A 304 4.49 -0.22 -27.60
N PHE A 305 3.77 0.05 -26.52
CA PHE A 305 4.17 0.98 -25.46
C PHE A 305 4.18 0.29 -24.09
N VAL A 306 5.20 0.57 -23.30
CA VAL A 306 5.35 0.10 -21.91
C VAL A 306 5.29 1.25 -20.94
N GLN A 307 4.88 0.96 -19.71
CA GLN A 307 4.79 1.95 -18.66
C GLN A 307 6.09 2.04 -17.86
N ARG A 308 6.64 3.25 -17.73
CA ARG A 308 7.80 3.59 -16.89
C ARG A 308 7.42 4.65 -15.85
N LEU A 309 8.20 4.73 -14.79
CA LEU A 309 8.10 5.80 -13.81
C LEU A 309 9.25 6.76 -14.06
N THR A 310 8.92 7.96 -14.51
CA THR A 310 9.88 9.00 -14.83
C THR A 310 9.89 10.04 -13.71
N GLU A 311 11.08 10.38 -13.22
CA GLU A 311 11.28 11.54 -12.35
C GLU A 311 10.98 12.82 -13.14
N ASN A 312 10.21 13.73 -12.56
CA ASN A 312 9.92 15.03 -13.18
C ASN A 312 10.05 16.12 -12.13
N ASP A 313 10.44 17.32 -12.58
CA ASP A 313 10.33 18.49 -11.73
C ASP A 313 8.85 18.74 -11.35
N PRO A 314 8.59 19.25 -10.14
CA PRO A 314 7.29 19.81 -9.85
C PRO A 314 7.01 20.92 -10.89
N PRO A 315 5.77 21.01 -11.42
CA PRO A 315 5.43 22.15 -12.26
C PRO A 315 5.72 23.43 -11.48
N VAL A 316 6.32 24.43 -12.14
CA VAL A 316 6.55 25.75 -11.56
C VAL A 316 5.18 26.36 -11.27
N THR A 317 4.69 26.16 -10.06
CA THR A 317 3.53 26.89 -9.54
C THR A 317 4.04 28.23 -9.05
N GLY A 318 3.30 29.31 -9.30
CA GLY A 318 3.54 30.57 -8.58
C GLY A 318 3.56 30.32 -7.07
N GLU A 319 4.23 31.21 -6.31
CA GLU A 319 4.42 31.04 -4.85
C GLU A 319 3.09 30.99 -4.07
N ASP A 320 2.00 31.49 -4.66
CA ASP A 320 0.69 31.52 -4.03
C ASP A 320 -0.12 30.24 -4.28
N LEU A 321 -0.70 29.71 -3.20
CA LEU A 321 -1.77 28.71 -3.29
C LEU A 321 -2.93 29.29 -4.13
N PRO A 322 -3.50 28.55 -5.10
CA PRO A 322 -4.58 29.04 -5.95
C PRO A 322 -5.94 29.10 -5.22
N LEU A 323 -5.95 29.33 -3.91
CA LEU A 323 -7.13 29.42 -3.06
C LEU A 323 -7.14 30.77 -2.37
N ALA A 324 -8.17 31.56 -2.65
CA ALA A 324 -8.39 32.82 -1.95
C ALA A 324 -8.76 32.56 -0.47
N PRO A 325 -8.51 33.53 0.43
CA PRO A 325 -9.08 33.49 1.77
C PRO A 325 -10.60 33.24 1.71
N ARG A 326 -11.08 32.38 2.61
CA ARG A 326 -12.47 31.93 2.69
C ARG A 326 -12.94 31.10 1.48
N ALA A 327 -12.03 30.50 0.72
CA ALA A 327 -12.39 29.53 -0.30
C ALA A 327 -13.28 28.41 0.26
N VAL A 328 -14.29 28.01 -0.51
CA VAL A 328 -15.23 26.93 -0.17
C VAL A 328 -14.64 25.59 -0.61
N VAL A 329 -14.35 24.73 0.36
CA VAL A 329 -13.76 23.41 0.13
C VAL A 329 -14.74 22.32 0.53
N VAL A 330 -15.12 21.48 -0.42
CA VAL A 330 -15.89 20.26 -0.16
C VAL A 330 -14.91 19.08 -0.14
N ALA A 331 -14.82 18.35 0.98
CA ALA A 331 -13.85 17.28 1.14
C ALA A 331 -14.47 15.96 1.58
N THR A 332 -14.52 14.98 0.68
CA THR A 332 -14.95 13.60 1.00
C THR A 332 -13.85 12.85 1.72
N GLY A 333 -14.23 12.10 2.76
CA GLY A 333 -13.27 11.56 3.72
C GLY A 333 -12.52 12.65 4.52
N GLY A 334 -13.02 13.88 4.54
CA GLY A 334 -12.29 15.06 5.05
C GLY A 334 -12.07 15.12 6.57
N ALA A 335 -12.78 14.31 7.35
CA ALA A 335 -12.71 14.36 8.82
C ALA A 335 -11.74 13.34 9.44
N ARG A 336 -11.11 12.47 8.65
CA ARG A 336 -10.20 11.42 9.15
C ARG A 336 -9.01 11.20 8.21
N GLY A 337 -7.94 10.60 8.75
CA GLY A 337 -6.80 10.14 7.95
C GLY A 337 -6.08 11.24 7.15
N ILE A 338 -5.61 10.89 5.95
CA ILE A 338 -4.73 11.75 5.13
C ILE A 338 -5.43 13.02 4.69
N THR A 339 -6.70 12.94 4.27
CA THR A 339 -7.48 14.11 3.83
C THR A 339 -7.60 15.13 4.96
N ALA A 340 -7.91 14.68 6.18
CA ALA A 340 -7.95 15.56 7.35
C ALA A 340 -6.60 16.23 7.64
N ALA A 341 -5.50 15.47 7.56
CA ALA A 341 -4.15 16.02 7.76
C ALA A 341 -3.79 17.10 6.73
N CYS A 342 -4.13 16.89 5.46
CA CYS A 342 -3.94 17.88 4.40
C CYS A 342 -4.78 19.15 4.65
N LEU A 343 -6.04 19.00 5.04
CA LEU A 343 -6.92 20.14 5.34
C LEU A 343 -6.45 20.92 6.58
N LEU A 344 -5.97 20.23 7.62
CA LEU A 344 -5.39 20.85 8.82
C LEU A 344 -4.12 21.65 8.49
N ALA A 345 -3.30 21.16 7.55
CA ALA A 345 -2.14 21.90 7.08
C ALA A 345 -2.58 23.14 6.29
N LEU A 346 -3.48 22.97 5.32
CA LEU A 346 -3.96 24.06 4.47
C LEU A 346 -4.69 25.15 5.26
N ALA A 347 -5.46 24.77 6.28
CA ALA A 347 -6.18 25.69 7.16
C ALA A 347 -5.27 26.58 8.03
N ARG A 348 -3.98 26.24 8.17
CA ARG A 348 -3.00 27.11 8.86
C ARG A 348 -2.55 28.28 8.01
N ASP A 349 -2.54 28.08 6.69
CA ASP A 349 -2.00 29.06 5.74
C ASP A 349 -3.12 29.92 5.16
N VAL A 350 -4.31 29.33 4.94
CA VAL A 350 -5.47 30.01 4.37
C VAL A 350 -6.70 29.72 5.24
N PRO A 351 -7.46 30.74 5.71
CA PRO A 351 -8.72 30.50 6.41
C PRO A 351 -9.75 29.96 5.41
N LEU A 352 -10.28 28.75 5.62
CA LEU A 352 -11.17 28.08 4.67
C LEU A 352 -12.62 27.97 5.17
N ARG A 353 -13.57 27.85 4.25
CA ARG A 353 -14.92 27.35 4.52
C ARG A 353 -15.00 25.88 4.16
N LEU A 354 -15.08 25.01 5.17
CA LEU A 354 -14.94 23.57 5.03
C LEU A 354 -16.29 22.87 5.13
N ARG A 355 -16.63 22.12 4.07
CA ARG A 355 -17.76 21.19 4.00
C ARG A 355 -17.18 19.77 3.98
N LEU A 356 -16.96 19.22 5.17
CA LEU A 356 -16.38 17.89 5.36
C LEU A 356 -17.46 16.83 5.15
N VAL A 357 -17.14 15.77 4.42
CA VAL A 357 -18.11 14.73 4.06
C VAL A 357 -17.58 13.37 4.47
N GLY A 358 -18.38 12.57 5.18
CA GLY A 358 -18.02 11.22 5.57
C GLY A 358 -19.19 10.41 6.11
N SER A 359 -18.96 9.13 6.38
CA SER A 359 -19.98 8.20 6.92
C SER A 359 -19.97 8.08 8.44
N SER A 360 -19.02 8.70 9.14
CA SER A 360 -19.02 8.81 10.60
C SER A 360 -20.09 9.79 11.08
N ARG A 361 -20.44 9.71 12.36
CA ARG A 361 -21.36 10.63 13.04
C ARG A 361 -20.61 11.26 14.21
N PRO A 362 -19.93 12.40 14.02
CA PRO A 362 -19.04 12.99 15.03
C PRO A 362 -19.75 13.32 16.35
N ASP A 363 -21.02 13.67 16.27
CA ASP A 363 -21.97 13.97 17.34
C ASP A 363 -22.34 12.74 18.20
N GLU A 364 -22.21 11.53 17.67
CA GLU A 364 -22.42 10.29 18.43
C GLU A 364 -21.20 9.87 19.28
N ALA A 365 -20.08 10.61 19.22
CA ALA A 365 -18.90 10.29 20.01
C ALA A 365 -19.16 10.51 21.52
N PRO A 366 -19.06 9.47 22.37
CA PRO A 366 -19.29 9.61 23.80
C PRO A 366 -18.31 10.60 24.44
N HIS A 367 -18.80 11.42 25.38
CA HIS A 367 -17.99 12.45 26.03
C HIS A 367 -16.74 11.87 26.70
N ASP A 368 -16.88 10.77 27.45
CA ASP A 368 -15.76 10.05 28.07
C ASP A 368 -14.71 9.59 27.03
N LEU A 369 -15.16 9.08 25.89
CA LEU A 369 -14.28 8.62 24.81
C LEU A 369 -13.55 9.80 24.14
N LEU A 370 -14.22 10.95 23.94
CA LEU A 370 -13.60 12.16 23.38
C LEU A 370 -12.40 12.65 24.21
N HIS A 371 -12.47 12.51 25.53
CA HIS A 371 -11.43 12.94 26.47
C HIS A 371 -10.46 11.82 26.87
N THR A 372 -10.68 10.59 26.42
CA THR A 372 -9.78 9.47 26.69
C THR A 372 -8.45 9.66 25.94
N PRO A 373 -7.29 9.62 26.63
CA PRO A 373 -5.98 9.69 25.96
C PRO A 373 -5.75 8.50 25.03
N ASP A 374 -5.04 8.70 23.92
CA ASP A 374 -4.84 7.64 22.91
C ASP A 374 -4.23 6.34 23.48
N ARG A 375 -3.32 6.47 24.46
CA ARG A 375 -2.70 5.33 25.16
C ARG A 375 -3.69 4.46 25.96
N GLU A 376 -4.88 4.99 26.28
CA GLU A 376 -5.91 4.33 27.07
C GLU A 376 -7.05 3.75 26.21
N LEU A 377 -7.08 4.05 24.90
CA LEU A 377 -8.09 3.53 23.98
C LEU A 377 -8.15 1.99 23.92
N PRO A 378 -7.03 1.23 24.00
CA PRO A 378 -7.09 -0.23 24.06
C PRO A 378 -7.84 -0.73 25.31
N ALA A 379 -7.64 -0.07 26.45
CA ALA A 379 -8.34 -0.40 27.69
C ALA A 379 -9.83 -0.02 27.61
N ALA A 380 -10.16 1.13 27.00
CA ALA A 380 -11.53 1.53 26.74
C ALA A 380 -12.25 0.52 25.82
N ARG A 381 -11.58 0.01 24.78
CA ARG A 381 -12.11 -1.06 23.91
C ARG A 381 -12.39 -2.34 24.69
N ALA A 382 -11.46 -2.77 25.53
CA ALA A 382 -11.61 -3.97 26.34
C ALA A 382 -12.82 -3.85 27.31
N ARG A 383 -12.96 -2.70 28.00
CA ARG A 383 -14.12 -2.42 28.86
C ARG A 383 -15.42 -2.43 28.08
N TYR A 384 -15.48 -1.74 26.94
CA TYR A 384 -16.66 -1.71 26.08
C TYR A 384 -17.08 -3.11 25.62
N ILE A 385 -16.12 -3.94 25.19
CA ILE A 385 -16.41 -5.32 24.76
C ILE A 385 -16.96 -6.14 25.93
N THR A 386 -16.33 -6.07 27.11
CA THR A 386 -16.80 -6.77 28.32
C THR A 386 -18.23 -6.35 28.68
N ASP A 387 -18.49 -5.06 28.76
CA ASP A 387 -19.81 -4.50 29.10
C ASP A 387 -20.89 -4.92 28.10
N GLN A 388 -20.59 -4.88 26.80
CA GLN A 388 -21.52 -5.29 25.75
C GLN A 388 -21.77 -6.78 25.75
N ARG A 389 -20.77 -7.61 26.09
CA ARG A 389 -20.95 -9.06 26.23
C ARG A 389 -21.84 -9.41 27.43
N THR A 390 -21.75 -8.65 28.51
CA THR A 390 -22.65 -8.80 29.67
C THR A 390 -24.09 -8.41 29.31
N ARG A 391 -24.28 -7.28 28.61
CA ARG A 391 -25.62 -6.78 28.23
C ARG A 391 -26.26 -7.56 27.08
N THR A 392 -25.46 -8.05 26.14
CA THR A 392 -25.92 -8.72 24.92
C THR A 392 -25.14 -10.01 24.65
N PRO A 393 -25.33 -11.08 25.45
CA PRO A 393 -24.48 -12.28 25.38
C PRO A 393 -24.51 -13.00 24.03
N ARG A 394 -25.61 -12.85 23.28
CA ARG A 394 -25.81 -13.46 21.96
C ARG A 394 -25.16 -12.69 20.81
N ARG A 395 -24.72 -11.45 21.03
CA ARG A 395 -24.17 -10.60 19.98
C ARG A 395 -22.72 -11.02 19.64
N PRO A 396 -22.38 -11.27 18.37
CA PRO A 396 -21.03 -11.64 17.99
C PRO A 396 -19.98 -10.59 18.38
N VAL A 397 -18.82 -11.03 18.88
CA VAL A 397 -17.72 -10.13 19.30
C VAL A 397 -17.23 -9.25 18.14
N GLY A 398 -17.27 -9.76 16.91
CA GLY A 398 -16.94 -8.99 15.71
C GLY A 398 -17.86 -7.78 15.51
N GLU A 399 -19.16 -7.92 15.76
CA GLU A 399 -20.11 -6.81 15.65
C GLU A 399 -19.96 -5.79 16.78
N ILE A 400 -19.64 -6.26 17.99
CA ILE A 400 -19.33 -5.39 19.13
C ILE A 400 -18.06 -4.58 18.84
N SER A 401 -17.02 -5.24 18.33
CA SER A 401 -15.76 -4.59 17.94
C SER A 401 -15.99 -3.56 16.84
N ALA A 402 -16.77 -3.92 15.81
CA ALA A 402 -17.14 -3.00 14.72
C ALA A 402 -17.97 -1.80 15.22
N ALA A 403 -18.79 -1.97 16.26
CA ALA A 403 -19.50 -0.86 16.89
C ALA A 403 -18.55 0.09 17.65
N PHE A 404 -17.58 -0.45 18.38
CA PHE A 404 -16.57 0.38 19.02
C PHE A 404 -15.69 1.12 18.00
N ASP A 405 -15.33 0.46 16.90
CA ASP A 405 -14.55 1.09 15.83
C ASP A 405 -15.32 2.27 15.20
N ARG A 406 -16.66 2.18 15.11
CA ARG A 406 -17.50 3.33 14.70
C ARG A 406 -17.42 4.49 15.69
N LEU A 407 -17.41 4.22 17.00
CA LEU A 407 -17.24 5.26 18.02
C LEU A 407 -15.84 5.90 17.98
N LEU A 408 -14.79 5.11 17.69
CA LEU A 408 -13.44 5.66 17.47
C LEU A 408 -13.38 6.55 16.22
N HIS A 409 -14.03 6.16 15.13
CA HIS A 409 -14.14 7.02 13.94
C HIS A 409 -14.93 8.30 14.21
N ALA A 410 -16.01 8.22 14.99
CA ALA A 410 -16.77 9.39 15.44
C ALA A 410 -15.88 10.33 16.27
N ARG A 411 -15.12 9.80 17.25
CA ARG A 411 -14.15 10.55 18.04
C ARG A 411 -13.09 11.23 17.17
N GLU A 412 -12.43 10.50 16.26
CA GLU A 412 -11.41 11.05 15.37
C GLU A 412 -11.96 12.20 14.53
N SER A 413 -13.18 12.03 14.00
CA SER A 413 -13.87 13.07 13.24
C SER A 413 -14.14 14.30 14.12
N ALA A 414 -14.71 14.12 15.32
CA ALA A 414 -15.02 15.21 16.23
C ALA A 414 -13.77 16.00 16.66
N LEU A 415 -12.66 15.33 16.93
CA LEU A 415 -11.39 15.98 17.26
C LEU A 415 -10.83 16.76 16.07
N THR A 416 -10.94 16.21 14.86
CA THR A 416 -10.52 16.90 13.62
C THR A 416 -11.36 18.16 13.37
N LEU A 417 -12.70 18.06 13.53
CA LEU A 417 -13.60 19.22 13.41
C LEU A 417 -13.21 20.32 14.41
N ARG A 418 -12.92 19.98 15.67
CA ARG A 418 -12.47 20.96 16.68
C ARG A 418 -11.19 21.67 16.22
N ALA A 419 -10.17 20.93 15.81
CA ALA A 419 -8.89 21.51 15.38
C ALA A 419 -9.02 22.40 14.11
N LEU A 420 -9.88 22.01 13.17
CA LEU A 420 -10.18 22.83 12.00
C LEU A 420 -10.97 24.08 12.38
N SER A 421 -11.95 23.97 13.29
CA SER A 421 -12.72 25.10 13.80
C SER A 421 -11.87 26.11 14.57
N GLU A 422 -10.84 25.64 15.29
CA GLU A 422 -9.85 26.51 15.94
C GLU A 422 -9.04 27.32 14.92
N SER A 423 -8.77 26.77 13.74
CA SER A 423 -7.97 27.41 12.69
C SER A 423 -8.81 28.30 11.76
N CYS A 424 -9.99 27.85 11.35
CA CYS A 424 -10.86 28.53 10.38
C CYS A 424 -12.00 29.34 11.02
N GLY A 425 -12.31 29.11 12.29
CA GLY A 425 -13.49 29.64 12.98
C GLY A 425 -14.65 28.63 13.02
N ALA A 426 -15.33 28.54 14.17
CA ALA A 426 -16.36 27.53 14.44
C ALA A 426 -17.53 27.52 13.44
N GLY A 427 -17.91 28.68 12.90
CA GLY A 427 -18.98 28.79 11.90
C GLY A 427 -18.56 28.42 10.47
N GLN A 428 -17.28 28.13 10.24
CA GLN A 428 -16.73 27.87 8.91
C GLN A 428 -16.50 26.38 8.62
N VAL A 429 -16.66 25.49 9.61
CA VAL A 429 -16.41 24.05 9.46
C VAL A 429 -17.70 23.29 9.74
N HIS A 430 -18.20 22.60 8.73
CA HIS A 430 -19.44 21.84 8.80
C HIS A 430 -19.21 20.42 8.30
N PHE A 431 -19.81 19.45 8.98
CA PHE A 431 -19.71 18.04 8.62
C PHE A 431 -21.05 17.51 8.12
N HIS A 432 -21.02 16.84 6.98
CA HIS A 432 -22.17 16.21 6.34
C HIS A 432 -22.00 14.69 6.38
N THR A 433 -22.93 14.02 7.07
CA THR A 433 -23.04 12.56 7.05
C THR A 433 -23.59 12.12 5.69
N CYS A 434 -22.74 11.56 4.83
CA CYS A 434 -23.11 11.17 3.47
C CYS A 434 -22.27 9.96 3.03
N ASP A 435 -22.94 8.94 2.51
CA ASP A 435 -22.28 7.86 1.77
C ASP A 435 -22.17 8.29 0.30
N VAL A 436 -20.94 8.51 -0.18
CA VAL A 436 -20.70 8.93 -1.58
C VAL A 436 -21.15 7.89 -2.60
N THR A 437 -21.36 6.64 -2.19
CA THR A 437 -21.90 5.58 -3.06
C THR A 437 -23.42 5.65 -3.25
N ASP A 438 -24.12 6.53 -2.52
CA ASP A 438 -25.54 6.82 -2.71
C ASP A 438 -25.73 8.12 -3.49
N ALA A 439 -26.22 8.01 -4.73
CA ALA A 439 -26.46 9.15 -5.60
C ALA A 439 -27.48 10.15 -5.01
N ASN A 440 -28.49 9.70 -4.27
CA ASN A 440 -29.46 10.59 -3.62
C ASN A 440 -28.81 11.36 -2.48
N ALA A 441 -28.03 10.69 -1.64
CA ALA A 441 -27.32 11.33 -0.54
C ALA A 441 -26.33 12.39 -1.04
N VAL A 442 -25.64 12.13 -2.15
CA VAL A 442 -24.71 13.09 -2.76
C VAL A 442 -25.45 14.28 -3.40
N ARG A 443 -26.64 14.07 -3.98
CA ARG A 443 -27.50 15.18 -4.44
C ARG A 443 -27.94 16.06 -3.29
N ALA A 444 -28.44 15.46 -2.20
CA ALA A 444 -28.85 16.21 -1.02
C ALA A 444 -27.69 17.00 -0.39
N LEU A 445 -26.49 16.43 -0.39
CA LEU A 445 -25.26 17.14 -0.01
C LEU A 445 -25.02 18.36 -0.91
N ALA A 446 -25.09 18.20 -2.24
CA ALA A 446 -24.86 19.29 -3.16
C ALA A 446 -25.90 20.41 -3.01
N ASP A 447 -27.17 20.07 -2.79
CA ASP A 447 -28.23 21.05 -2.54
C ASP A 447 -27.96 21.83 -1.24
N ALA A 448 -27.58 21.13 -0.16
CA ALA A 448 -27.20 21.80 1.10
C ALA A 448 -25.99 22.74 0.95
N VAL A 449 -24.98 22.35 0.15
CA VAL A 449 -23.83 23.23 -0.16
C VAL A 449 -24.26 24.41 -1.03
N ARG A 450 -25.20 24.22 -1.96
CA ARG A 450 -25.77 25.31 -2.77
C ARG A 450 -26.41 26.37 -1.90
N ASP A 451 -27.27 25.94 -0.98
CA ASP A 451 -28.04 26.85 -0.13
C ASP A 451 -27.14 27.62 0.85
N GLN A 452 -26.04 27.02 1.29
CA GLN A 452 -25.14 27.60 2.28
C GLN A 452 -24.03 28.46 1.67
N GLU A 453 -23.52 28.09 0.49
CA GLU A 453 -22.30 28.67 -0.08
C GLU A 453 -22.47 29.21 -1.49
N GLY A 454 -23.38 28.64 -2.29
CA GLY A 454 -23.63 29.02 -3.68
C GLY A 454 -22.53 28.68 -4.69
N HIS A 455 -21.32 28.30 -4.25
CA HIS A 455 -20.17 27.95 -5.10
C HIS A 455 -19.25 26.94 -4.40
N VAL A 456 -18.32 26.34 -5.16
CA VAL A 456 -17.24 25.51 -4.66
C VAL A 456 -15.92 25.91 -5.33
N ASP A 457 -14.90 26.23 -4.53
CA ASP A 457 -13.56 26.54 -5.04
C ASP A 457 -12.72 25.27 -5.21
N LEU A 458 -12.82 24.33 -4.26
CA LEU A 458 -12.08 23.07 -4.31
C LEU A 458 -12.96 21.90 -3.88
N LEU A 459 -13.01 20.86 -4.71
CA LEU A 459 -13.54 19.56 -4.33
C LEU A 459 -12.38 18.57 -4.14
N VAL A 460 -12.21 18.08 -2.92
CA VAL A 460 -11.28 16.99 -2.58
C VAL A 460 -12.05 15.67 -2.50
N ASN A 461 -11.86 14.81 -3.48
CA ASN A 461 -12.36 13.45 -3.48
C ASN A 461 -11.37 12.52 -2.74
N GLY A 462 -11.46 12.56 -1.41
CA GLY A 462 -10.57 11.85 -0.47
C GLY A 462 -11.18 10.57 0.11
N ALA A 463 -12.45 10.27 -0.16
CA ALA A 463 -13.10 9.07 0.34
C ALA A 463 -12.40 7.79 -0.16
N GLY A 464 -12.25 6.84 0.74
CA GLY A 464 -11.58 5.58 0.45
C GLY A 464 -11.79 4.54 1.54
N LEU A 465 -11.77 3.28 1.15
CA LEU A 465 -11.77 2.14 2.04
C LEU A 465 -10.53 1.30 1.74
N HIS A 466 -9.97 0.67 2.78
CA HIS A 466 -8.84 -0.22 2.66
C HIS A 466 -9.15 -1.54 3.36
N HIS A 467 -8.98 -2.65 2.64
CA HIS A 467 -9.13 -4.00 3.17
C HIS A 467 -7.93 -4.85 2.74
N PRO A 468 -6.89 -4.96 3.58
CA PRO A 468 -5.68 -5.69 3.25
C PRO A 468 -5.95 -7.20 3.19
N GLY A 469 -5.07 -7.93 2.51
CA GLY A 469 -5.14 -9.39 2.36
C GLY A 469 -5.08 -9.82 0.91
N ASP A 470 -4.71 -11.09 0.70
CA ASP A 470 -4.70 -11.75 -0.61
C ASP A 470 -6.12 -11.88 -1.19
N ILE A 471 -6.20 -12.22 -2.48
CA ILE A 471 -7.46 -12.35 -3.21
C ILE A 471 -8.39 -13.42 -2.63
N THR A 472 -7.86 -14.47 -1.98
CA THR A 472 -8.65 -15.57 -1.42
C THR A 472 -9.47 -15.12 -0.20
N ARG A 473 -8.95 -14.15 0.55
CA ARG A 473 -9.63 -13.53 1.71
C ARG A 473 -10.65 -12.46 1.31
N LYS A 474 -10.60 -11.98 0.07
CA LYS A 474 -11.55 -10.95 -0.41
C LYS A 474 -12.88 -11.58 -0.82
N THR A 475 -13.96 -10.85 -0.58
CA THR A 475 -15.31 -11.22 -1.05
C THR A 475 -15.72 -10.29 -2.19
N LEU A 476 -16.63 -10.74 -3.05
CA LEU A 476 -17.13 -9.91 -4.14
C LEU A 476 -17.85 -8.64 -3.62
N PRO A 477 -18.73 -8.71 -2.60
CA PRO A 477 -19.31 -7.51 -1.98
C PRO A 477 -18.25 -6.57 -1.38
N GLY A 478 -17.19 -7.10 -0.77
CA GLY A 478 -16.09 -6.30 -0.25
C GLY A 478 -15.30 -5.57 -1.33
N MET A 479 -15.03 -6.26 -2.46
CA MET A 479 -14.38 -5.67 -3.63
C MET A 479 -15.23 -4.54 -4.22
N ARG A 480 -16.54 -4.78 -4.45
CA ARG A 480 -17.49 -3.76 -4.92
C ARG A 480 -17.45 -2.52 -4.02
N ARG A 481 -17.55 -2.71 -2.71
CA ARG A 481 -17.52 -1.61 -1.73
C ARG A 481 -16.25 -0.76 -1.84
N ILE A 482 -15.08 -1.37 -1.99
CA ILE A 482 -13.80 -0.65 -2.11
C ILE A 482 -13.72 0.11 -3.45
N ARG A 483 -14.13 -0.52 -4.55
CA ARG A 483 -14.17 0.09 -5.88
C ARG A 483 -15.14 1.27 -5.91
N ASP A 484 -16.37 1.06 -5.47
CA ASP A 484 -17.50 1.97 -5.70
C ASP A 484 -17.38 3.27 -4.89
N VAL A 485 -16.69 3.26 -3.75
CA VAL A 485 -16.36 4.50 -3.01
C VAL A 485 -15.54 5.46 -3.87
N LYS A 486 -14.65 4.97 -4.73
CA LYS A 486 -13.86 5.81 -5.63
C LYS A 486 -14.52 5.98 -6.99
N LEU A 487 -15.09 4.91 -7.55
CA LEU A 487 -15.68 4.91 -8.88
C LEU A 487 -17.05 5.58 -8.89
N SER A 488 -18.06 4.93 -8.28
CA SER A 488 -19.41 5.48 -8.20
C SER A 488 -19.42 6.81 -7.46
N GLY A 489 -18.66 6.92 -6.36
CA GLY A 489 -18.48 8.18 -5.63
C GLY A 489 -18.02 9.34 -6.50
N TYR A 490 -17.02 9.12 -7.37
CA TYR A 490 -16.58 10.14 -8.33
C TYR A 490 -17.70 10.56 -9.28
N HIS A 491 -18.43 9.60 -9.87
CA HIS A 491 -19.51 9.91 -10.81
C HIS A 491 -20.70 10.60 -10.14
N HIS A 492 -21.06 10.22 -8.91
CA HIS A 492 -22.12 10.89 -8.14
C HIS A 492 -21.75 12.32 -7.81
N LEU A 493 -20.52 12.56 -7.33
CA LEU A 493 -20.02 13.92 -7.07
C LEU A 493 -20.02 14.75 -8.35
N ARG A 494 -19.53 14.20 -9.47
CA ARG A 494 -19.50 14.90 -10.75
C ARG A 494 -20.91 15.23 -11.26
N ALA A 495 -21.89 14.35 -11.05
CA ALA A 495 -23.27 14.57 -11.44
C ALA A 495 -23.97 15.63 -10.56
N ALA A 496 -23.65 15.69 -9.27
CA ALA A 496 -24.30 16.59 -8.33
C ALA A 496 -23.68 18.00 -8.30
N PHE A 497 -22.36 18.12 -8.42
CA PHE A 497 -21.63 19.40 -8.40
C PHE A 497 -21.47 19.99 -9.80
N THR A 498 -22.57 20.52 -10.32
CA THR A 498 -22.68 21.10 -11.67
C THR A 498 -23.16 22.56 -11.64
N GLY A 499 -23.05 23.28 -12.76
CA GLY A 499 -23.49 24.67 -12.87
C GLY A 499 -22.70 25.59 -11.93
N ALA A 500 -23.41 26.36 -11.09
CA ALA A 500 -22.79 27.24 -10.10
C ALA A 500 -21.92 26.49 -9.06
N LEU A 501 -22.16 25.20 -8.85
CA LEU A 501 -21.39 24.34 -7.96
C LEU A 501 -20.24 23.59 -8.66
N THR A 502 -20.04 23.77 -9.97
CA THR A 502 -18.89 23.17 -10.65
C THR A 502 -17.61 23.68 -9.99
N PRO A 503 -16.81 22.79 -9.36
CA PRO A 503 -15.69 23.23 -8.56
C PRO A 503 -14.60 23.80 -9.45
N ARG A 504 -14.00 24.92 -9.03
CA ARG A 504 -12.88 25.54 -9.75
C ARG A 504 -11.67 24.62 -9.81
N LEU A 505 -11.41 23.88 -8.73
CA LEU A 505 -10.36 22.88 -8.62
C LEU A 505 -10.94 21.53 -8.17
N TRP A 506 -10.44 20.45 -8.75
CA TRP A 506 -10.81 19.08 -8.38
C TRP A 506 -9.56 18.27 -8.06
N CYS A 507 -9.51 17.70 -6.86
CA CYS A 507 -8.40 16.86 -6.41
C CYS A 507 -8.89 15.44 -6.10
N ASN A 508 -8.35 14.43 -6.76
CA ASN A 508 -8.61 13.02 -6.45
C ASN A 508 -7.45 12.43 -5.65
N PHE A 509 -7.72 11.87 -4.46
CA PHE A 509 -6.70 11.14 -3.72
C PHE A 509 -6.59 9.72 -4.25
N GLY A 510 -5.50 9.46 -4.97
CA GLY A 510 -5.07 8.12 -5.39
C GLY A 510 -4.17 7.44 -4.35
N SER A 511 -3.53 6.34 -4.76
CA SER A 511 -2.52 5.65 -3.97
C SER A 511 -1.42 5.14 -4.90
N VAL A 512 -0.18 5.08 -4.40
CA VAL A 512 0.93 4.40 -5.10
C VAL A 512 0.60 2.94 -5.40
N THR A 513 -0.27 2.31 -4.61
CA THR A 513 -0.74 0.94 -4.90
C THR A 513 -1.58 0.85 -6.18
N GLY A 514 -2.26 1.91 -6.59
CA GLY A 514 -2.92 1.98 -7.91
C GLY A 514 -1.93 2.14 -9.08
N VAL A 515 -0.72 2.64 -8.78
CA VAL A 515 0.36 2.87 -9.74
C VAL A 515 1.25 1.63 -9.89
N ALA A 516 1.72 1.09 -8.76
CA ALA A 516 2.75 0.05 -8.68
C ALA A 516 2.36 -1.20 -7.87
N ALA A 517 1.23 -1.23 -7.13
CA ALA A 517 0.76 -2.32 -6.24
C ALA A 517 1.70 -2.71 -5.06
N ALA A 518 1.17 -3.41 -4.03
CA ALA A 518 1.90 -3.83 -2.81
C ALA A 518 1.33 -5.15 -2.23
N HIS A 519 2.15 -5.98 -1.57
CA HIS A 519 1.78 -7.29 -0.99
C HIS A 519 2.28 -7.46 0.46
N CYS A 520 1.56 -8.23 1.29
CA CYS A 520 1.99 -8.70 2.62
C CYS A 520 1.89 -10.24 2.67
N GLY A 521 2.93 -10.92 3.14
CA GLY A 521 3.03 -12.39 3.16
C GLY A 521 2.00 -13.12 4.05
N PRO A 522 1.92 -14.46 3.95
CA PRO A 522 0.80 -15.25 4.52
C PRO A 522 0.86 -15.47 6.04
N VAL A 523 2.04 -15.30 6.66
CA VAL A 523 2.25 -15.52 8.10
C VAL A 523 2.52 -14.20 8.80
N THR A 524 1.87 -14.01 9.95
CA THR A 524 2.14 -12.91 10.87
C THR A 524 2.52 -13.50 12.21
N VAL A 525 3.68 -13.09 12.73
CA VAL A 525 4.11 -13.42 14.09
C VAL A 525 3.97 -12.20 14.98
N ALA A 526 3.42 -12.40 16.17
CA ALA A 526 3.26 -11.35 17.16
C ALA A 526 3.72 -11.89 18.52
N ALA A 527 4.51 -11.10 19.22
CA ALA A 527 4.97 -11.41 20.57
C ALA A 527 4.38 -10.38 21.54
N LEU A 528 3.76 -10.85 22.63
CA LEU A 528 3.05 -10.03 23.60
C LEU A 528 3.67 -10.19 24.98
N LEU A 529 3.99 -9.08 25.63
CA LEU A 529 4.50 -9.03 27.00
C LEU A 529 3.40 -8.47 27.92
N ALA A 530 2.89 -9.29 28.84
CA ALA A 530 1.69 -8.96 29.64
C ALA A 530 1.91 -7.89 30.74
N ALA A 531 3.15 -7.51 31.05
CA ALA A 531 3.46 -6.39 31.94
C ALA A 531 4.91 -5.93 31.73
N PRO A 532 5.18 -4.69 31.28
CA PRO A 532 6.54 -4.18 31.20
C PRO A 532 7.01 -3.87 32.62
N ARG A 533 7.80 -4.77 33.23
CA ARG A 533 8.71 -4.35 34.30
C ARG A 533 9.84 -3.54 33.65
N ASP A 534 10.35 -2.52 34.35
CA ASP A 534 11.47 -1.74 33.85
C ASP A 534 12.64 -2.64 33.43
N GLY A 535 13.11 -2.46 32.20
CA GLY A 535 14.25 -3.19 31.65
C GLY A 535 13.94 -4.50 30.90
N VAL A 536 12.66 -4.91 30.78
CA VAL A 536 12.27 -6.07 29.95
C VAL A 536 12.09 -5.65 28.50
N ARG A 537 12.75 -6.35 27.57
CA ARG A 537 12.61 -6.10 26.12
C ARG A 537 12.12 -7.35 25.40
N ILE A 538 11.34 -7.16 24.34
CA ILE A 538 10.82 -8.23 23.49
C ILE A 538 10.92 -7.83 22.02
N GLY A 539 11.35 -8.76 21.18
CA GLY A 539 11.36 -8.60 19.73
C GLY A 539 11.11 -9.95 19.08
N ILE A 540 10.42 -9.95 17.95
CA ILE A 540 10.14 -11.17 17.19
C ILE A 540 10.30 -10.86 15.71
N ASP A 541 10.85 -11.83 14.99
CA ASP A 541 10.97 -11.75 13.54
C ASP A 541 10.76 -13.10 12.87
N ILE A 542 10.38 -13.07 11.58
CA ILE A 542 10.11 -14.23 10.74
C ILE A 542 10.64 -14.03 9.32
N GLU A 543 11.33 -15.04 8.80
CA GLU A 543 11.77 -15.09 7.41
C GLU A 543 11.36 -16.39 6.71
N HIS A 544 11.00 -16.28 5.43
CA HIS A 544 10.56 -17.41 4.62
C HIS A 544 11.76 -18.11 3.94
N LEU A 545 11.93 -19.43 4.15
CA LEU A 545 13.10 -20.18 3.66
C LEU A 545 13.20 -20.22 2.11
N ALA A 546 12.09 -20.06 1.40
CA ALA A 546 12.10 -19.99 -0.07
C ALA A 546 12.53 -18.62 -0.66
N SER A 547 12.66 -17.57 0.15
CA SER A 547 12.97 -16.21 -0.30
C SER A 547 14.22 -15.65 0.40
N PRO A 548 15.39 -16.32 0.31
CA PRO A 548 16.58 -15.84 1.00
C PRO A 548 17.03 -14.47 0.45
N PRO A 549 17.63 -13.62 1.28
CA PRO A 549 18.24 -12.39 0.78
C PRO A 549 19.40 -12.73 -0.16
N PRO A 550 19.71 -11.83 -1.12
CA PRO A 550 20.74 -12.06 -2.13
C PRO A 550 22.10 -12.51 -1.55
N PRO A 551 22.85 -13.41 -2.20
CA PRO A 551 24.12 -13.96 -1.69
C PRO A 551 25.19 -12.91 -1.34
N HIS A 552 25.10 -11.73 -1.93
CA HIS A 552 26.04 -10.64 -1.66
C HIS A 552 25.70 -9.82 -0.40
N LEU A 553 24.53 -10.02 0.21
CA LEU A 553 24.21 -9.52 1.57
C LEU A 553 24.80 -10.43 2.65
N LEU A 554 25.07 -11.70 2.33
CA LEU A 554 25.66 -12.69 3.25
C LEU A 554 27.00 -12.20 3.84
N ARG A 555 27.83 -11.55 3.02
CA ARG A 555 29.13 -10.97 3.42
C ARG A 555 29.05 -9.74 4.34
N TYR A 556 27.90 -9.08 4.39
CA TYR A 556 27.68 -7.88 5.22
C TYR A 556 26.81 -8.16 6.44
N ALA A 557 26.00 -9.20 6.38
CA ALA A 557 25.11 -9.62 7.45
C ALA A 557 25.83 -10.42 8.55
N LEU A 558 26.95 -11.08 8.20
CA LEU A 558 27.69 -11.95 9.11
C LEU A 558 28.98 -11.28 9.59
N ARG A 559 29.19 -11.27 10.91
CA ARG A 559 30.47 -11.00 11.54
C ARG A 559 31.47 -12.11 11.15
N PRO A 560 32.79 -11.84 11.19
CA PRO A 560 33.81 -12.82 10.80
C PRO A 560 33.65 -14.20 11.48
N ARG A 561 33.28 -14.23 12.76
CA ARG A 561 33.04 -15.48 13.50
C ARG A 561 31.78 -16.23 13.05
N GLU A 562 30.70 -15.50 12.75
CA GLU A 562 29.48 -16.09 12.21
C GLU A 562 29.71 -16.65 10.80
N GLY A 563 30.47 -15.92 9.97
CA GLY A 563 30.85 -16.35 8.63
C GLY A 563 31.74 -17.60 8.67
N ALA A 564 32.74 -17.65 9.55
CA ALA A 564 33.58 -18.82 9.75
C ALA A 564 32.77 -20.03 10.25
N ALA A 565 31.93 -19.82 11.27
CA ALA A 565 31.08 -20.87 11.82
C ALA A 565 30.10 -21.41 10.78
N LEU A 566 29.55 -20.56 9.91
CA LEU A 566 28.65 -20.98 8.84
C LEU A 566 29.39 -21.73 7.71
N ALA A 567 30.62 -21.34 7.40
CA ALA A 567 31.43 -21.98 6.37
C ALA A 567 31.81 -23.43 6.73
N GLU A 568 31.92 -23.74 8.03
CA GLU A 568 32.17 -25.10 8.53
C GLU A 568 30.94 -26.03 8.43
N ARG A 569 29.77 -25.50 8.06
CA ARG A 569 28.51 -26.24 8.00
C ARG A 569 28.31 -26.90 6.64
N PRO A 570 27.58 -28.03 6.55
CA PRO A 570 27.22 -28.62 5.27
C PRO A 570 26.44 -27.63 4.39
N ALA A 571 26.76 -27.55 3.10
CA ALA A 571 26.12 -26.63 2.15
C ALA A 571 24.58 -26.76 2.12
N THR A 572 24.05 -27.93 2.45
CA THR A 572 22.61 -28.23 2.52
C THR A 572 21.88 -27.48 3.63
N VAL A 573 22.57 -27.07 4.70
CA VAL A 573 21.98 -26.37 5.86
C VAL A 573 22.43 -24.91 6.01
N GLN A 574 23.52 -24.52 5.32
CA GLN A 574 24.06 -23.15 5.37
C GLN A 574 23.01 -22.07 5.08
N LYS A 575 22.09 -22.32 4.14
CA LYS A 575 21.03 -21.36 3.79
C LYS A 575 20.04 -21.14 4.94
N GLU A 576 19.63 -22.20 5.60
CA GLU A 576 18.68 -22.15 6.73
C GLU A 576 19.32 -21.53 7.97
N GLU A 577 20.57 -21.90 8.25
CA GLU A 577 21.33 -21.37 9.37
C GLU A 577 21.71 -19.90 9.20
N PHE A 578 21.97 -19.47 7.96
CA PHE A 578 22.10 -18.05 7.64
C PHE A 578 20.80 -17.29 7.93
N LEU A 579 19.66 -17.79 7.45
CA LEU A 579 18.36 -17.15 7.70
C LEU A 579 18.04 -17.13 9.19
N THR A 580 18.46 -18.14 9.94
CA THR A 580 18.34 -18.16 11.40
C THR A 580 19.15 -17.02 12.06
N LEU A 581 20.39 -16.78 11.61
CA LEU A 581 21.21 -15.66 12.09
C LEU A 581 20.58 -14.30 11.73
N TRP A 582 20.09 -14.17 10.50
CA TRP A 582 19.41 -12.96 10.02
C TRP A 582 18.18 -12.63 10.87
N THR A 583 17.26 -13.58 10.98
CA THR A 583 16.01 -13.45 11.75
C THR A 583 16.29 -13.16 13.23
N ALA A 584 17.36 -13.73 13.79
CA ALA A 584 17.73 -13.45 15.17
C ALA A 584 18.26 -12.01 15.37
N LYS A 585 19.05 -11.49 14.42
CA LYS A 585 19.52 -10.10 14.45
C LYS A 585 18.37 -9.10 14.25
N GLU A 586 17.44 -9.39 13.35
CA GLU A 586 16.19 -8.64 13.19
C GLU A 586 15.37 -8.58 14.49
N ALA A 587 15.19 -9.73 15.14
CA ALA A 587 14.44 -9.81 16.39
C ALA A 587 15.13 -9.04 17.53
N ILE A 588 16.46 -9.07 17.61
CA ILE A 588 17.24 -8.23 18.56
C ILE A 588 17.07 -6.74 18.22
N ALA A 589 17.12 -6.39 16.94
CA ALA A 589 16.93 -5.01 16.50
C ALA A 589 15.55 -4.48 16.95
N LYS A 590 14.49 -5.28 16.75
CA LYS A 590 13.13 -4.96 17.18
C LYS A 590 13.00 -4.84 18.69
N ALA A 591 13.66 -5.71 19.46
CA ALA A 591 13.69 -5.62 20.92
C ALA A 591 14.38 -4.35 21.43
N LEU A 592 15.36 -3.85 20.69
CA LEU A 592 16.16 -2.68 21.07
C LEU A 592 15.66 -1.36 20.46
N GLY A 593 14.74 -1.41 19.50
CA GLY A 593 14.40 -0.29 18.63
C GLY A 593 15.56 0.13 17.72
N TRP A 594 16.49 -0.77 17.43
CA TRP A 594 17.62 -0.53 16.52
C TRP A 594 17.20 -0.73 15.06
N SER A 595 17.93 -0.09 14.15
CA SER A 595 17.86 -0.46 12.74
C SER A 595 18.48 -1.83 12.52
N LEU A 596 18.03 -2.54 11.48
CA LEU A 596 18.61 -3.82 11.10
C LEU A 596 20.11 -3.69 10.80
N LEU A 597 20.53 -2.66 10.05
CA LEU A 597 21.95 -2.41 9.74
C LEU A 597 22.81 -2.29 10.99
N ARG A 598 22.30 -1.63 12.04
CA ARG A 598 23.00 -1.56 13.32
C ARG A 598 23.10 -2.94 13.96
N ALA A 599 22.06 -3.76 13.91
CA ALA A 599 22.14 -5.13 14.43
C ALA A 599 23.12 -5.99 13.62
N LEU A 600 23.14 -5.91 12.28
CA LEU A 600 24.08 -6.66 11.44
C LEU A 600 25.55 -6.37 11.80
N VAL A 601 25.84 -5.11 12.13
CA VAL A 601 27.11 -4.71 12.70
C VAL A 601 27.15 -5.11 14.17
N ASP A 602 26.54 -4.37 15.08
CA ASP A 602 26.77 -4.45 16.52
C ASP A 602 26.36 -5.76 17.21
N VAL A 603 25.62 -6.65 16.54
CA VAL A 603 25.25 -7.96 17.08
C VAL A 603 26.14 -9.05 16.49
N GLU A 604 26.73 -9.84 17.37
CA GLU A 604 27.35 -11.13 17.02
C GLU A 604 26.57 -12.24 17.73
N ILE A 605 26.19 -13.28 16.99
CA ILE A 605 25.39 -14.40 17.45
C ILE A 605 26.23 -15.67 17.34
N THR A 606 26.27 -16.46 18.40
CA THR A 606 26.78 -17.82 18.36
C THR A 606 25.66 -18.74 17.91
N LEU A 607 25.85 -19.43 16.79
CA LEU A 607 24.87 -20.38 16.24
C LEU A 607 24.94 -21.76 16.94
N CYS A 608 26.15 -22.27 17.17
CA CYS A 608 26.41 -23.60 17.72
C CYS A 608 27.23 -23.54 19.03
N PRO A 609 26.92 -24.38 20.04
CA PRO A 609 25.93 -25.48 20.02
C PRO A 609 24.48 -25.02 20.20
N ARG A 610 24.23 -23.75 20.53
CA ARG A 610 22.89 -23.14 20.60
C ARG A 610 22.92 -21.65 20.25
N LEU A 611 21.81 -21.18 19.67
CA LEU A 611 21.60 -19.77 19.33
C LEU A 611 21.72 -18.88 20.58
N SER A 612 22.73 -18.01 20.62
CA SER A 612 22.98 -17.13 21.76
C SER A 612 23.65 -15.82 21.34
N LEU A 613 23.40 -14.77 22.10
CA LEU A 613 23.99 -13.45 21.85
C LEU A 613 25.43 -13.42 22.37
N ALA A 614 26.39 -13.33 21.45
CA ALA A 614 27.82 -13.28 21.77
C ALA A 614 28.30 -11.85 22.01
N ARG A 615 27.74 -10.86 21.32
CA ARG A 615 28.08 -9.45 21.50
C ARG A 615 26.90 -8.54 21.21
N LEU A 616 26.81 -7.44 21.95
CA LEU A 616 25.88 -6.34 21.68
C LEU A 616 26.57 -4.98 21.78
N GLY A 617 26.88 -4.38 20.64
CA GLY A 617 27.65 -3.14 20.57
C GLY A 617 29.07 -3.33 21.11
N GLN A 618 29.40 -2.60 22.17
CA GLN A 618 30.69 -2.70 22.87
C GLN A 618 30.68 -3.74 24.00
N ASP A 619 29.55 -4.36 24.31
CA ASP A 619 29.43 -5.39 25.34
C ASP A 619 29.74 -6.78 24.76
N PRO A 620 30.90 -7.40 25.08
CA PRO A 620 31.32 -8.67 24.52
C PRO A 620 30.70 -9.89 25.22
N ALA A 621 29.83 -9.71 26.22
CA ALA A 621 29.13 -10.80 26.90
C ALA A 621 27.79 -10.32 27.52
N PRO A 622 26.84 -9.87 26.68
CA PRO A 622 25.63 -9.22 27.15
C PRO A 622 24.73 -10.20 27.94
N LEU A 623 24.56 -9.91 29.23
CA LEU A 623 23.77 -10.74 30.13
C LEU A 623 22.26 -10.50 29.99
N GLY A 624 21.47 -11.52 30.31
CA GLY A 624 20.01 -11.42 30.38
C GLY A 624 19.29 -11.49 29.03
N TRP A 625 20.00 -11.70 27.92
CA TRP A 625 19.40 -11.91 26.59
C TRP A 625 19.12 -13.39 26.33
N HIS A 626 17.94 -13.67 25.79
CA HIS A 626 17.51 -15.01 25.41
C HIS A 626 16.97 -14.99 23.98
N LEU A 627 17.59 -15.77 23.11
CA LEU A 627 17.20 -15.99 21.72
C LEU A 627 16.51 -17.36 21.66
N LEU A 628 15.24 -17.38 21.29
CA LEU A 628 14.38 -18.55 21.28
C LEU A 628 13.94 -18.79 19.82
N PRO A 629 14.54 -19.75 19.10
CA PRO A 629 14.05 -20.15 17.80
C PRO A 629 12.69 -20.83 17.97
N LEU A 630 11.70 -20.42 17.17
CA LEU A 630 10.35 -20.97 17.23
C LEU A 630 10.07 -21.80 15.97
N SER A 631 9.46 -22.98 16.16
CA SER A 631 8.92 -23.77 15.06
C SER A 631 7.46 -23.40 14.84
N LEU A 632 7.12 -22.97 13.63
CA LEU A 632 5.74 -22.77 13.21
C LEU A 632 5.29 -23.95 12.33
N PRO A 633 4.06 -24.47 12.51
CA PRO A 633 3.51 -25.47 11.59
C PRO A 633 3.26 -24.86 10.21
N GLY A 634 3.54 -25.62 9.15
CA GLY A 634 3.29 -25.22 7.75
C GLY A 634 4.57 -25.01 6.93
N THR A 635 4.55 -24.01 6.04
CA THR A 635 5.66 -23.67 5.12
C THR A 635 6.98 -23.41 5.86
N PRO A 636 8.14 -23.66 5.21
CA PRO A 636 9.45 -23.58 5.84
C PRO A 636 9.83 -22.11 6.13
N HIS A 637 9.93 -21.76 7.42
CA HIS A 637 10.31 -20.43 7.92
C HIS A 637 11.37 -20.54 9.00
N THR A 638 12.11 -19.45 9.22
CA THR A 638 12.85 -19.24 10.46
C THR A 638 12.12 -18.19 11.28
N VAL A 639 11.93 -18.43 12.57
CA VAL A 639 11.30 -17.47 13.49
C VAL A 639 12.17 -17.37 14.73
N THR A 640 12.50 -16.16 15.15
CA THR A 640 13.25 -15.94 16.39
C THR A 640 12.49 -14.99 17.29
N LEU A 641 12.23 -15.43 18.52
CA LEU A 641 11.78 -14.59 19.62
C LEU A 641 12.99 -14.20 20.47
N VAL A 642 13.12 -12.92 20.75
CA VAL A 642 14.17 -12.35 21.58
C VAL A 642 13.54 -11.73 22.81
N THR A 643 14.08 -12.07 23.97
CA THR A 643 13.71 -11.45 25.24
C THR A 643 14.95 -10.99 26.00
N HIS A 644 14.83 -9.89 26.73
CA HIS A 644 15.86 -9.44 27.68
C HIS A 644 15.25 -9.30 29.07
N HIS A 645 15.82 -9.98 30.07
CA HIS A 645 15.41 -9.89 31.47
C HIS A 645 16.60 -10.15 32.42
N ARG A 646 16.94 -9.18 33.28
CA ARG A 646 18.18 -9.21 34.09
C ARG A 646 18.22 -10.25 35.22
N SER A 647 17.07 -10.75 35.68
CA SER A 647 17.00 -11.53 36.93
C SER A 647 16.42 -12.95 36.83
N HIS A 648 15.95 -13.39 35.67
CA HIS A 648 15.26 -14.69 35.54
C HIS A 648 15.44 -15.28 34.14
N ARG A 649 15.84 -16.57 34.08
CA ARG A 649 15.76 -17.37 32.85
C ARG A 649 14.29 -17.75 32.63
N PRO A 650 13.69 -17.58 31.44
CA PRO A 650 12.32 -18.01 31.20
C PRO A 650 12.18 -19.51 31.51
N ARG A 651 11.26 -19.87 32.41
CA ARG A 651 10.95 -21.26 32.73
C ARG A 651 9.78 -21.74 31.86
N ARG A 652 10.08 -22.78 31.06
CA ARG A 652 9.17 -23.63 30.27
C ARG A 652 8.64 -23.02 28.95
N GLU A 653 9.12 -23.54 27.82
CA GLU A 653 8.39 -23.54 26.55
C GLU A 653 7.25 -24.56 26.66
N SER A 654 6.01 -24.09 26.76
CA SER A 654 4.85 -24.92 26.45
C SER A 654 4.30 -24.45 25.11
N THR A 655 4.60 -25.18 24.05
CA THR A 655 4.02 -24.95 22.72
C THR A 655 2.55 -25.30 22.79
N TRP A 656 1.68 -24.30 22.68
CA TRP A 656 0.24 -24.51 22.59
C TRP A 656 -0.15 -24.33 21.13
N THR A 657 -0.19 -25.43 20.38
CA THR A 657 -0.88 -25.45 19.10
C THR A 657 -2.36 -25.47 19.40
N SER A 658 -3.10 -24.41 19.04
CA SER A 658 -4.56 -24.49 19.06
C SER A 658 -4.95 -25.72 18.24
N PRO A 659 -5.77 -26.65 18.77
CA PRO A 659 -6.28 -27.73 17.96
C PRO A 659 -6.93 -27.09 16.75
N ALA A 660 -6.51 -27.50 15.56
CA ALA A 660 -7.17 -27.14 14.33
C ALA A 660 -8.66 -27.37 14.57
N ARG A 661 -9.47 -26.32 14.46
CA ARG A 661 -10.92 -26.52 14.48
C ARG A 661 -11.20 -27.54 13.38
N PRO A 662 -11.80 -28.71 13.70
CA PRO A 662 -12.28 -29.58 12.65
C PRO A 662 -13.31 -28.79 11.85
N HIS A 663 -13.00 -28.67 10.55
CA HIS A 663 -13.79 -28.23 9.39
C HIS A 663 -14.90 -27.19 9.58
#